data_AF-A0A820CRU7-F1
#
_entry.id   AF-A0A820CRU7-F1
#
_cell.length_a   1.000
_cell.length_b   1.000
_cell.length_c   1.000
_cell.angle_alpha   90.00
_cell.angle_beta   90.00
_cell.angle_gamma   90.00
#
_symmetry.space_group_name_H-M   'P 1'
#
loop_
_entity.id
_entity.type
_entity.pdbx_description
1 polymer ?
#
loop_
_entity_poly.entity_id
_entity_poly.type
_entity_poly.pdbx_seq_one_letter_code
_entity_poly.pdbx_strand_id
1 'polypeptide(L)'
;MFLMSKKNDIIYENLKSIWFDCLKLTFESMEQTFTYMNTIEISLIFDLHLPRARFEREIIRQINEMITKPNENIDINLPHDQLLRFAMEKLRSTSIYGKNIENILDNLELFEHYYHDQIAIILDEIRIDHLTVSFAQRLLTSNPTLTVEDKLKHLLLYHNELIELLHLFEIGIELIGKENWNFDEQFYIYDMTKITSINNSSNLYILAQIEQQFYQAPPQQSLSDKSYECAGDPFIETSLMNLIELLLSSSIIDRMDNIAQLSTTYSLIVQGVLALDHYNVNNLEKLRSFDSLVRCIMDLLSNDRALIVFKNICLPHQNSTVFNGNFPTYDTIHVFINRLSEMIKIESKNSLNLLNCRSLLKLEMEFLKNWLIDHSEQYCTVLEHINKSDKNLWFYSAKIFKYIDQKLHLMSIIKTRMTELSSISELENLDQYFYQSNDKKQKIECIMINRIYVSLMSFITDEDMIEKYLIDYYDYFRENIYSNKSNHGLSMIVSIAWLKVYTEMYAYSLSRDNHSMIMEDIDKLLTEDQSKFGLTLKIYIIKQLCQMYHIKLEELYDIFVNRNCYWIKEIFSRYSQQQGHKFKQNIILPTPLFEGSQEYINMNKTLDNNELVYEMKNLIERCSNNQHASYCFIMTFVHHYVNFYTTNKCNDDHVQLIEKLQTDLNKCFEPIGYKLLVLLCQNFSVDSYYHLNQTMSLDMLHRRLLALNIVAIFLSFKAYKNSTFLSSILFDERLKMPKNYVEHLENSICLPSLISN
;
A
#
# COMPACT_ATOMS: atom_id res chain seq x y z
N MET A 1 51.26 -17.62 -12.19
CA MET A 1 52.70 -17.26 -12.34
C MET A 1 52.86 -15.78 -12.02
N PHE A 2 52.78 -15.39 -10.74
CA PHE A 2 52.85 -13.99 -10.29
C PHE A 2 53.79 -13.77 -9.08
N LEU A 3 54.56 -14.79 -8.69
CA LEU A 3 55.57 -14.67 -7.65
C LEU A 3 56.94 -14.44 -8.29
N MET A 4 57.23 -13.26 -8.88
CA MET A 4 58.62 -12.79 -9.14
C MET A 4 58.68 -11.26 -9.34
N SER A 5 58.43 -10.48 -8.29
CA SER A 5 58.93 -9.11 -8.22
C SER A 5 59.77 -8.92 -6.95
N LYS A 6 61.03 -8.47 -7.14
CA LYS A 6 62.14 -8.43 -6.19
C LYS A 6 61.99 -7.44 -5.00
N LYS A 7 60.78 -7.08 -4.57
CA LYS A 7 60.61 -5.93 -3.66
C LYS A 7 60.60 -6.24 -2.16
N ASN A 8 60.54 -7.49 -1.71
CA ASN A 8 60.71 -7.82 -0.28
C ASN A 8 61.23 -9.26 -0.06
N ASP A 9 62.56 -9.43 0.03
CA ASP A 9 63.20 -10.74 0.25
C ASP A 9 62.75 -11.43 1.56
N ILE A 10 62.34 -10.66 2.56
CA ILE A 10 61.84 -11.15 3.86
C ILE A 10 60.44 -11.79 3.70
N ILE A 11 59.52 -11.14 2.98
CA ILE A 11 58.20 -11.73 2.69
C ILE A 11 58.37 -12.98 1.86
N TYR A 12 59.28 -12.95 0.88
CA TYR A 12 59.52 -14.10 0.01
C TYR A 12 59.96 -15.33 0.82
N GLU A 13 60.91 -15.18 1.75
CA GLU A 13 61.32 -16.30 2.61
C GLU A 13 60.21 -16.74 3.58
N ASN A 14 59.39 -15.81 4.10
CA ASN A 14 58.22 -16.16 4.94
C ASN A 14 57.12 -16.90 4.17
N LEU A 15 56.77 -16.44 2.96
CA LEU A 15 55.80 -17.14 2.11
C LEU A 15 56.34 -18.52 1.74
N LYS A 16 57.61 -18.60 1.37
CA LYS A 16 58.27 -19.85 1.02
C LYS A 16 58.27 -20.84 2.18
N SER A 17 58.52 -20.40 3.42
CA SER A 17 58.44 -21.30 4.59
C SER A 17 57.02 -21.84 4.79
N ILE A 18 56.00 -20.97 4.70
CA ILE A 18 54.58 -21.37 4.79
C ILE A 18 54.23 -22.39 3.69
N TRP A 19 54.66 -22.14 2.45
CA TRP A 19 54.49 -23.06 1.32
C TRP A 19 55.18 -24.40 1.55
N PHE A 20 56.42 -24.42 2.04
CA PHE A 20 57.12 -25.68 2.33
C PHE A 20 56.48 -26.47 3.48
N ASP A 21 56.04 -25.81 4.53
CA ASP A 21 55.38 -26.45 5.67
C ASP A 21 54.04 -27.07 5.24
N CYS A 22 53.21 -26.34 4.49
CA CYS A 22 51.95 -26.86 3.96
C CYS A 22 52.18 -28.00 2.94
N LEU A 23 53.21 -27.90 2.10
CA LEU A 23 53.59 -28.96 1.17
C LEU A 23 53.97 -30.24 1.92
N LYS A 24 54.79 -30.13 2.98
CA LYS A 24 55.18 -31.25 3.83
C LYS A 24 53.98 -31.92 4.49
N LEU A 25 53.09 -31.13 5.09
CA LEU A 25 51.82 -31.62 5.66
C LEU A 25 50.94 -32.30 4.60
N THR A 26 50.98 -31.84 3.34
CA THR A 26 50.26 -32.48 2.24
C THR A 26 50.84 -33.83 1.90
N PHE A 27 52.16 -33.93 1.76
CA PHE A 27 52.82 -35.21 1.52
C PHE A 27 52.60 -36.21 2.65
N GLU A 28 52.61 -35.75 3.91
CA GLU A 28 52.29 -36.60 5.07
C GLU A 28 50.84 -37.10 5.07
N SER A 29 49.87 -36.29 4.60
CA SER A 29 48.46 -36.70 4.47
C SER A 29 48.14 -37.51 3.20
N MET A 30 48.93 -37.39 2.14
CA MET A 30 48.70 -38.06 0.85
C MET A 30 48.95 -39.57 0.92
N GLU A 31 49.82 -40.06 1.82
CA GLU A 31 50.09 -41.49 1.97
C GLU A 31 48.86 -42.30 2.46
N GLN A 32 47.80 -41.66 2.99
CA GLN A 32 46.63 -42.35 3.55
C GLN A 32 45.36 -42.30 2.68
N THR A 33 45.26 -41.40 1.69
CA THR A 33 43.98 -41.09 1.00
C THR A 33 43.90 -41.55 -0.46
N PHE A 34 45.02 -41.87 -1.12
CA PHE A 34 45.05 -42.16 -2.57
C PHE A 34 44.63 -43.58 -2.99
N THR A 35 44.25 -44.47 -2.05
CA THR A 35 43.78 -45.82 -2.40
C THR A 35 42.35 -45.87 -2.97
N TYR A 36 41.56 -44.77 -2.94
CA TYR A 36 40.12 -44.84 -3.25
C TYR A 36 39.45 -43.73 -4.07
N MET A 37 40.14 -42.71 -4.61
CA MET A 37 39.46 -41.64 -5.37
C MET A 37 40.08 -41.43 -6.75
N ASN A 38 39.37 -41.84 -7.81
CA ASN A 38 39.80 -41.71 -9.21
C ASN A 38 39.56 -40.32 -9.84
N THR A 39 38.96 -39.37 -9.12
CA THR A 39 38.71 -38.02 -9.62
C THR A 39 38.74 -37.03 -8.46
N ILE A 40 39.76 -36.17 -8.43
CA ILE A 40 39.77 -34.97 -7.58
C ILE A 40 39.27 -33.84 -8.47
N GLU A 41 38.05 -33.37 -8.24
CA GLU A 41 37.56 -32.11 -8.82
C GLU A 41 38.28 -30.96 -8.11
N ILE A 42 39.34 -30.45 -8.74
CA ILE A 42 40.00 -29.22 -8.32
C ILE A 42 39.23 -28.07 -8.97
N SER A 43 38.28 -27.46 -8.25
CA SER A 43 37.77 -26.15 -8.69
C SER A 43 38.92 -25.14 -8.61
N LEU A 44 39.27 -24.55 -9.74
CA LEU A 44 40.38 -23.61 -9.85
C LEU A 44 39.87 -22.21 -9.51
N ILE A 45 40.03 -21.79 -8.25
CA ILE A 45 40.00 -20.36 -7.92
C ILE A 45 41.36 -19.80 -8.33
N PHE A 46 41.34 -18.90 -9.31
CA PHE A 46 42.53 -18.18 -9.74
C PHE A 46 42.86 -17.08 -8.71
N ASP A 47 44.15 -16.74 -8.58
CA ASP A 47 44.63 -15.60 -7.75
C ASP A 47 44.69 -15.81 -6.22
N LEU A 48 44.92 -17.05 -5.75
CA LEU A 48 45.25 -17.30 -4.35
C LEU A 48 46.76 -17.14 -4.08
N HIS A 49 47.12 -16.43 -3.02
CA HIS A 49 48.48 -16.09 -2.62
C HIS A 49 49.12 -17.14 -1.66
N LEU A 50 48.33 -17.68 -0.74
CA LEU A 50 48.73 -18.63 0.29
C LEU A 50 48.35 -20.07 -0.09
N PRO A 51 49.16 -21.05 0.33
CA PRO A 51 48.87 -22.46 0.08
C PRO A 51 47.66 -22.90 0.92
N ARG A 52 46.82 -23.80 0.39
CA ARG A 52 45.69 -24.40 1.15
C ARG A 52 44.66 -23.39 1.69
N ALA A 53 44.58 -22.17 1.15
CA ALA A 53 43.64 -21.14 1.61
C ALA A 53 42.18 -21.61 1.71
N ARG A 54 41.73 -22.54 0.85
CA ARG A 54 40.40 -23.17 0.94
C ARG A 54 40.17 -24.02 2.18
N PHE A 55 41.18 -24.74 2.62
CA PHE A 55 41.06 -25.52 3.85
C PHE A 55 41.02 -24.59 5.07
N GLU A 56 41.73 -23.47 5.03
CA GLU A 56 41.59 -22.42 6.04
C GLU A 56 40.19 -21.81 6.04
N ARG A 57 39.63 -21.53 4.86
CA ARG A 57 38.25 -21.05 4.73
C ARG A 57 37.24 -22.02 5.35
N GLU A 58 37.46 -23.33 5.20
CA GLU A 58 36.62 -24.36 5.81
C GLU A 58 36.70 -24.32 7.35
N ILE A 59 37.88 -24.05 7.92
CA ILE A 59 38.05 -23.84 9.37
C ILE A 59 37.28 -22.58 9.81
N ILE A 60 37.38 -21.47 9.07
CA ILE A 60 36.61 -20.25 9.34
C ILE A 60 35.10 -20.54 9.25
N ARG A 61 34.66 -21.31 8.26
CA ARG A 61 33.24 -21.70 8.11
C ARG A 61 32.75 -22.51 9.31
N GLN A 62 33.56 -23.44 9.82
CA GLN A 62 33.24 -24.18 11.05
C GLN A 62 33.16 -23.27 12.28
N ILE A 63 34.04 -22.28 12.39
CA ILE A 63 33.96 -21.26 13.46
C ILE A 63 32.65 -20.48 13.33
N ASN A 64 32.28 -20.04 12.13
CA ASN A 64 31.03 -19.31 11.88
C ASN A 64 29.80 -20.16 12.24
N GLU A 65 29.80 -21.45 11.91
CA GLU A 65 28.72 -22.39 12.27
C GLU A 65 28.62 -22.60 13.78
N MET A 66 29.74 -22.68 14.50
CA MET A 66 29.76 -22.80 15.96
C MET A 66 29.17 -21.57 16.66
N ILE A 67 29.34 -20.38 16.07
CA ILE A 67 28.86 -19.12 16.63
C ILE A 67 27.37 -18.89 16.31
N THR A 68 26.94 -19.22 15.09
CA THR A 68 25.54 -19.06 14.66
C THR A 68 24.60 -20.15 15.16
N LYS A 69 25.09 -21.37 15.40
CA LYS A 69 24.36 -22.47 16.04
C LYS A 69 25.05 -22.81 17.37
N PRO A 70 24.76 -22.06 18.45
CA PRO A 70 25.34 -22.38 19.75
C PRO A 70 24.90 -23.78 20.16
N ASN A 71 25.82 -24.74 20.17
CA ASN A 71 25.63 -25.98 20.91
C ASN A 71 25.45 -25.65 22.40
N GLU A 72 24.89 -26.57 23.19
CA GLU A 72 24.57 -26.44 24.63
C GLU A 72 25.70 -25.89 25.54
N ASN A 73 26.91 -25.65 25.02
CA ASN A 73 28.11 -25.20 25.72
C ASN A 73 28.55 -23.74 25.42
N ILE A 74 27.82 -22.97 24.59
CA ILE A 74 28.12 -21.54 24.35
C ILE A 74 26.96 -20.71 24.88
N ASP A 75 27.23 -19.88 25.89
CA ASP A 75 26.23 -19.02 26.51
C ASP A 75 25.83 -17.90 25.51
N ILE A 76 24.55 -17.87 25.12
CA ILE A 76 24.00 -17.08 23.99
C ILE A 76 24.10 -15.56 24.26
N ASN A 77 24.46 -15.16 25.48
CA ASN A 77 24.55 -13.77 25.93
C ASN A 77 26.00 -13.28 26.19
N LEU A 78 27.02 -13.94 25.64
CA LEU A 78 28.39 -13.47 25.76
C LEU A 78 28.56 -12.07 25.12
N PRO A 79 29.17 -11.09 25.81
CA PRO A 79 29.50 -9.79 25.23
C PRO A 79 30.32 -9.94 23.94
N HIS A 80 30.13 -9.04 22.98
CA HIS A 80 30.75 -9.09 21.65
C HIS A 80 32.27 -9.27 21.67
N ASP A 81 32.96 -8.60 22.59
CA ASP A 81 34.42 -8.71 22.72
C ASP A 81 34.88 -10.10 23.18
N GLN A 82 34.04 -10.83 23.92
CA GLN A 82 34.35 -12.20 24.36
C GLN A 82 34.13 -13.22 23.24
N LEU A 83 33.11 -13.00 22.39
CA LEU A 83 32.88 -13.80 21.19
C LEU A 83 34.02 -13.65 20.18
N LEU A 84 34.53 -12.44 19.98
CA LEU A 84 35.69 -12.21 19.11
C LEU A 84 36.93 -12.93 19.64
N ARG A 85 37.22 -12.83 20.93
CA ARG A 85 38.35 -13.53 21.55
C ARG A 85 38.23 -15.05 21.38
N PHE A 86 37.05 -15.60 21.60
CA PHE A 86 36.79 -17.03 21.37
C PHE A 86 37.05 -17.43 19.91
N ALA A 87 36.53 -16.66 18.94
CA ALA A 87 36.75 -16.93 17.52
C ALA A 87 38.24 -16.85 17.14
N MET A 88 38.97 -15.87 17.67
CA MET A 88 40.40 -15.69 17.44
C MET A 88 41.24 -16.82 18.06
N GLU A 89 40.93 -17.26 19.28
CA GLU A 89 41.58 -18.42 19.91
C GLU A 89 41.32 -19.72 19.13
N LYS A 90 40.09 -19.89 18.63
CA LYS A 90 39.75 -21.02 17.77
C LYS A 90 40.50 -20.99 16.46
N LEU A 91 40.57 -19.84 15.78
CA LEU A 91 41.36 -19.69 14.56
C LEU A 91 42.84 -20.03 14.81
N ARG A 92 43.46 -19.45 15.85
CA ARG A 92 44.87 -19.71 16.19
C ARG A 92 45.16 -21.18 16.52
N SER A 93 44.22 -21.87 17.15
CA SER A 93 44.40 -23.28 17.54
C SER A 93 44.09 -24.30 16.45
N THR A 94 43.27 -23.94 15.46
CA THR A 94 42.78 -24.88 14.43
C THR A 94 43.29 -24.57 13.02
N SER A 95 43.90 -23.40 12.80
CA SER A 95 44.45 -22.95 11.51
C SER A 95 45.34 -24.02 10.86
N ILE A 96 45.17 -24.19 9.54
CA ILE A 96 46.00 -25.09 8.75
C ILE A 96 47.44 -24.61 8.59
N TYR A 97 47.67 -23.33 8.83
CA TYR A 97 49.00 -22.72 8.87
C TYR A 97 49.74 -23.01 10.18
N GLY A 98 49.06 -23.59 11.18
CA GLY A 98 49.66 -24.00 12.45
C GLY A 98 50.41 -22.85 13.12
N LYS A 99 51.70 -23.05 13.43
CA LYS A 99 52.54 -22.02 14.08
C LYS A 99 52.73 -20.76 13.25
N ASN A 100 52.51 -20.83 11.93
CA ASN A 100 52.69 -19.68 11.05
C ASN A 100 51.50 -18.70 11.09
N ILE A 101 50.35 -19.08 11.68
CA ILE A 101 49.18 -18.19 11.76
C ILE A 101 49.47 -16.93 12.56
N GLU A 102 50.25 -17.02 13.65
CA GLU A 102 50.63 -15.84 14.44
C GLU A 102 51.48 -14.88 13.61
N ASN A 103 52.46 -15.40 12.86
CA ASN A 103 53.29 -14.58 11.97
C ASN A 103 52.46 -13.96 10.83
N ILE A 104 51.43 -14.65 10.33
CA ILE A 104 50.52 -14.11 9.31
C ILE A 104 49.69 -12.96 9.89
N LEU A 105 49.18 -13.09 11.13
CA LEU A 105 48.36 -12.07 11.77
C LEU A 105 49.17 -10.85 12.25
N ASP A 106 50.42 -11.05 12.69
CA ASP A 106 51.27 -9.98 13.20
C ASP A 106 51.96 -9.17 12.08
N ASN A 107 52.14 -9.76 10.90
CA ASN A 107 52.75 -9.10 9.75
C ASN A 107 51.67 -8.57 8.79
N LEU A 108 51.52 -7.25 8.72
CA LEU A 108 50.55 -6.56 7.86
C LEU A 108 50.57 -7.03 6.40
N GLU A 109 51.75 -7.24 5.80
CA GLU A 109 51.83 -7.66 4.39
C GLU A 109 51.37 -9.11 4.19
N LEU A 110 51.68 -10.01 5.13
CA LEU A 110 51.18 -11.39 5.09
C LEU A 110 49.68 -11.45 5.40
N PHE A 111 49.20 -10.60 6.30
CA PHE A 111 47.79 -10.45 6.61
C PHE A 111 46.99 -10.00 5.38
N GLU A 112 47.47 -9.02 4.62
CA GLU A 112 46.80 -8.57 3.38
C GLU A 112 46.71 -9.71 2.35
N HIS A 113 47.73 -10.57 2.22
CA HIS A 113 47.65 -11.76 1.37
C HIS A 113 46.66 -12.81 1.89
N TYR A 114 46.67 -13.06 3.21
CA TYR A 114 45.72 -13.96 3.85
C TYR A 114 44.28 -13.49 3.65
N TYR A 115 44.02 -12.21 3.90
CA TYR A 115 42.70 -11.61 3.82
C TYR A 115 42.19 -11.57 2.39
N HIS A 116 43.05 -11.24 1.42
CA HIS A 116 42.77 -11.34 -0.01
C HIS A 116 42.23 -12.73 -0.39
N ASP A 117 42.93 -13.79 0.02
CA ASP A 117 42.54 -15.15 -0.32
C ASP A 117 41.20 -15.55 0.29
N GLN A 118 40.95 -15.17 1.54
CA GLN A 118 39.66 -15.45 2.19
C GLN A 118 38.52 -14.74 1.47
N ILE A 119 38.70 -13.48 1.07
CA ILE A 119 37.70 -12.75 0.27
C ILE A 119 37.50 -13.41 -1.09
N ALA A 120 38.58 -13.76 -1.80
CA ALA A 120 38.50 -14.37 -3.13
C ALA A 120 37.67 -15.67 -3.11
N ILE A 121 37.84 -16.48 -2.06
CA ILE A 121 37.07 -17.71 -1.89
C ILE A 121 35.60 -17.40 -1.55
N ILE A 122 35.35 -16.41 -0.69
CA ILE A 122 33.98 -15.98 -0.35
C ILE A 122 33.22 -15.49 -1.59
N LEU A 123 33.87 -14.68 -2.44
CA LEU A 123 33.26 -14.21 -3.69
C LEU A 123 32.90 -15.37 -4.64
N ASP A 124 33.77 -16.38 -4.76
CA ASP A 124 33.52 -17.60 -5.55
C ASP A 124 32.37 -18.43 -4.96
N GLU A 125 32.32 -18.60 -3.63
CA GLU A 125 31.26 -19.35 -2.92
C GLU A 125 29.88 -18.73 -3.13
N ILE A 126 29.80 -17.39 -3.08
CA ILE A 126 28.55 -16.63 -3.20
C ILE A 126 28.17 -16.36 -4.67
N ARG A 127 29.10 -16.59 -5.61
CA ARG A 127 28.95 -16.32 -7.04
C ARG A 127 28.78 -14.84 -7.35
N ILE A 128 29.70 -14.03 -6.83
CA ILE A 128 29.81 -12.60 -7.13
C ILE A 128 30.81 -12.44 -8.28
N ASP A 129 30.35 -11.91 -9.43
CA ASP A 129 31.10 -11.94 -10.69
C ASP A 129 31.70 -10.57 -11.05
N HIS A 130 31.04 -9.46 -10.68
CA HIS A 130 31.43 -8.12 -11.09
C HIS A 130 32.37 -7.44 -10.09
N LEU A 131 32.24 -7.72 -8.79
CA LEU A 131 33.06 -7.16 -7.72
C LEU A 131 34.48 -7.74 -7.72
N THR A 132 35.50 -6.89 -7.68
CA THR A 132 36.91 -7.34 -7.59
C THR A 132 37.31 -7.60 -6.14
N VAL A 133 38.17 -8.59 -5.89
CA VAL A 133 38.73 -8.89 -4.55
C VAL A 133 39.35 -7.65 -3.91
N SER A 134 40.11 -6.87 -4.69
CA SER A 134 40.73 -5.62 -4.24
C SER A 134 39.72 -4.56 -3.78
N PHE A 135 38.51 -4.54 -4.36
CA PHE A 135 37.45 -3.63 -3.95
C PHE A 135 36.91 -4.04 -2.57
N ALA A 136 36.54 -5.31 -2.41
CA ALA A 136 36.06 -5.85 -1.14
C ALA A 136 37.10 -5.70 -0.02
N GLN A 137 38.37 -5.99 -0.34
CA GLN A 137 39.48 -5.81 0.60
C GLN A 137 39.60 -4.36 1.04
N ARG A 138 39.65 -3.41 0.09
CA ARG A 138 39.70 -1.98 0.43
C ARG A 138 38.50 -1.56 1.27
N LEU A 139 37.29 -1.98 0.93
CA LEU A 139 36.08 -1.63 1.69
C LEU A 139 36.16 -2.06 3.17
N LEU A 140 36.76 -3.22 3.44
CA LEU A 140 36.82 -3.80 4.78
C LEU A 140 38.09 -3.43 5.56
N THR A 141 39.19 -3.07 4.89
CA THR A 141 40.49 -2.85 5.55
C THR A 141 41.01 -1.41 5.50
N SER A 142 40.36 -0.51 4.75
CA SER A 142 40.83 0.89 4.56
C SER A 142 40.65 1.77 5.79
N ASN A 143 39.87 1.36 6.78
CA ASN A 143 39.76 2.09 8.03
C ASN A 143 41.07 1.93 8.85
N PRO A 144 41.86 3.00 9.06
CA PRO A 144 43.16 2.91 9.72
C PRO A 144 43.06 2.76 11.24
N THR A 145 41.89 2.97 11.85
CA THR A 145 41.71 2.76 13.30
C THR A 145 41.48 1.31 13.67
N LEU A 146 41.20 0.42 12.70
CA LEU A 146 40.91 -0.98 12.97
C LEU A 146 42.18 -1.77 13.27
N THR A 147 42.14 -2.56 14.34
CA THR A 147 43.16 -3.59 14.58
C THR A 147 42.99 -4.77 13.61
N VAL A 148 43.99 -5.64 13.52
CA VAL A 148 43.90 -6.89 12.74
C VAL A 148 42.71 -7.75 13.18
N GLU A 149 42.46 -7.81 14.49
CA GLU A 149 41.32 -8.55 15.04
C GLU A 149 39.99 -7.91 14.63
N ASP A 150 39.92 -6.58 14.61
CA ASP A 150 38.73 -5.86 14.13
C ASP A 150 38.46 -6.11 12.64
N LYS A 151 39.50 -6.14 11.80
CA LYS A 151 39.38 -6.44 10.36
C LYS A 151 38.83 -7.86 10.11
N LEU A 152 39.09 -8.80 11.02
CA LEU A 152 38.59 -10.18 10.93
C LEU A 152 37.14 -10.35 11.40
N LYS A 153 36.53 -9.34 12.07
CA LYS A 153 35.15 -9.43 12.60
C LYS A 153 34.14 -9.83 11.53
N HIS A 154 34.21 -9.25 10.33
CA HIS A 154 33.31 -9.58 9.23
C HIS A 154 33.46 -11.00 8.70
N LEU A 155 34.67 -11.57 8.77
CA LEU A 155 34.92 -12.95 8.34
C LEU A 155 34.45 -13.98 9.38
N LEU A 156 34.62 -13.66 10.67
CA LEU A 156 34.44 -14.59 11.80
C LEU A 156 33.08 -14.50 12.50
N LEU A 157 32.53 -13.28 12.65
CA LEU A 157 31.31 -13.03 13.43
C LEU A 157 30.15 -12.60 12.53
N TYR A 158 30.38 -11.59 11.69
CA TYR A 158 29.34 -10.96 10.87
C TYR A 158 29.32 -11.50 9.44
N HIS A 159 29.46 -12.81 9.29
CA HIS A 159 29.56 -13.42 7.97
C HIS A 159 28.33 -13.14 7.09
N ASN A 160 27.11 -13.27 7.64
CA ASN A 160 25.88 -13.00 6.89
C ASN A 160 25.78 -11.53 6.45
N GLU A 161 26.19 -10.61 7.33
CA GLU A 161 26.19 -9.18 7.03
C GLU A 161 27.25 -8.82 5.98
N LEU A 162 28.41 -9.49 6.01
CA LEU A 162 29.44 -9.40 4.96
C LEU A 162 28.89 -9.86 3.61
N ILE A 163 28.16 -10.99 3.56
CA ILE A 163 27.53 -11.49 2.32
C ILE A 163 26.57 -10.44 1.76
N GLU A 164 25.68 -9.92 2.61
CA GLU A 164 24.68 -8.92 2.20
C GLU A 164 25.35 -7.63 1.69
N LEU A 165 26.39 -7.16 2.40
CA LEU A 165 27.18 -5.99 2.02
C LEU A 165 27.86 -6.20 0.65
N LEU A 166 28.47 -7.36 0.40
CA LEU A 166 29.09 -7.65 -0.89
C LEU A 166 28.04 -7.72 -2.01
N HIS A 167 26.86 -8.29 -1.77
CA HIS A 167 25.75 -8.30 -2.72
C HIS A 167 25.23 -6.89 -3.05
N LEU A 168 25.11 -6.01 -2.06
CA LEU A 168 24.69 -4.62 -2.28
C LEU A 168 25.63 -3.90 -3.25
N PHE A 169 26.94 -4.04 -3.07
CA PHE A 169 27.92 -3.42 -3.97
C PHE A 169 27.96 -4.12 -5.33
N GLU A 170 27.79 -5.43 -5.41
CA GLU A 170 27.68 -6.16 -6.69
C GLU A 170 26.53 -5.60 -7.55
N ILE A 171 25.33 -5.52 -6.96
CA ILE A 171 24.12 -5.00 -7.61
C ILE A 171 24.32 -3.55 -8.05
N GLY A 172 24.97 -2.73 -7.22
CA GLY A 172 25.22 -1.33 -7.56
C GLY A 172 26.28 -1.15 -8.65
N ILE A 173 27.39 -1.91 -8.60
CA ILE A 173 28.48 -1.82 -9.58
C ILE A 173 28.03 -2.26 -10.96
N GLU A 174 27.13 -3.24 -11.07
CA GLU A 174 26.53 -3.66 -12.34
C GLU A 174 25.92 -2.46 -13.11
N LEU A 175 25.30 -1.52 -12.38
CA LEU A 175 24.71 -0.32 -12.95
C LEU A 175 25.69 0.86 -13.09
N ILE A 176 26.59 1.05 -12.12
CA ILE A 176 27.52 2.18 -12.07
C ILE A 176 28.64 2.05 -13.11
N GLY A 177 29.10 0.81 -13.35
CA GLY A 177 30.31 0.51 -14.11
C GLY A 177 31.58 0.74 -13.28
N LYS A 178 32.58 -0.12 -13.48
CA LYS A 178 33.82 -0.18 -12.67
C LYS A 178 34.66 1.11 -12.68
N GLU A 179 34.51 1.94 -13.71
CA GLU A 179 35.34 3.15 -13.92
C GLU A 179 34.92 4.34 -13.05
N ASN A 180 33.70 4.34 -12.50
CA ASN A 180 33.14 5.49 -11.79
C ASN A 180 33.34 5.45 -10.26
N TRP A 181 33.92 4.37 -9.72
CA TRP A 181 34.14 4.22 -8.28
C TRP A 181 35.59 4.49 -7.90
N ASN A 182 35.86 5.63 -7.26
CA ASN A 182 37.20 5.98 -6.77
C ASN A 182 37.18 6.25 -5.26
N PHE A 183 37.73 5.32 -4.47
CA PHE A 183 37.89 5.49 -3.03
C PHE A 183 38.88 6.62 -2.69
N ASP A 184 39.88 6.89 -3.53
CA ASP A 184 40.94 7.87 -3.22
C ASP A 184 40.43 9.32 -3.22
N GLU A 185 39.28 9.58 -3.84
CA GLU A 185 38.62 10.90 -3.85
C GLU A 185 37.60 11.09 -2.72
N GLN A 186 37.27 10.02 -2.00
CA GLN A 186 36.21 10.00 -0.99
C GLN A 186 36.76 9.98 0.45
N PHE A 187 38.04 9.68 0.63
CA PHE A 187 38.66 9.47 1.94
C PHE A 187 39.97 10.25 2.06
N TYR A 188 40.03 11.19 3.01
CA TYR A 188 41.23 11.97 3.30
C TYR A 188 41.69 11.76 4.74
N ILE A 189 42.96 11.39 4.91
CA ILE A 189 43.60 11.30 6.23
C ILE A 189 44.42 12.57 6.42
N TYR A 190 44.10 13.36 7.44
CA TYR A 190 44.82 14.61 7.75
C TYR A 190 45.55 14.48 9.09
N ASP A 191 46.86 14.73 9.09
CA ASP A 191 47.69 14.82 10.31
C ASP A 191 47.58 16.19 11.02
N MET A 192 46.54 16.99 10.73
CA MET A 192 46.43 18.38 11.16
C MET A 192 45.59 18.52 12.43
N THR A 193 46.03 19.37 13.37
CA THR A 193 45.37 19.61 14.68
C THR A 193 44.17 20.57 14.62
N LYS A 194 43.79 21.06 13.43
CA LYS A 194 42.65 21.95 13.22
C LYS A 194 41.87 21.57 11.97
N ILE A 195 40.54 21.57 12.10
CA ILE A 195 39.59 21.56 10.99
C ILE A 195 39.80 22.87 10.22
N THR A 196 40.67 22.88 9.21
CA THR A 196 40.57 23.88 8.15
C THR A 196 39.29 23.57 7.38
N SER A 197 38.51 24.57 6.97
CA SER A 197 37.27 24.39 6.22
C SER A 197 37.54 23.68 4.88
N ILE A 198 37.52 22.35 4.92
CA ILE A 198 37.55 21.50 3.73
C ILE A 198 36.17 21.65 3.10
N ASN A 199 36.12 22.37 1.98
CA ASN A 199 34.93 22.49 1.18
C ASN A 199 34.85 21.29 0.25
N ASN A 200 33.85 20.43 0.45
CA ASN A 200 33.57 19.36 -0.48
C ASN A 200 33.00 19.96 -1.77
N SER A 201 33.74 19.82 -2.88
CA SER A 201 33.26 20.21 -4.21
C SER A 201 32.69 19.03 -4.99
N SER A 202 32.78 17.81 -4.45
CA SER A 202 32.30 16.59 -5.06
C SER A 202 30.80 16.39 -4.81
N ASN A 203 30.19 15.54 -5.64
CA ASN A 203 28.81 15.09 -5.47
C ASN A 203 28.69 13.88 -4.52
N LEU A 204 29.79 13.50 -3.85
CA LEU A 204 29.87 12.36 -2.95
C LEU A 204 30.17 12.83 -1.53
N TYR A 205 29.89 11.99 -0.55
CA TYR A 205 30.33 12.22 0.82
C TYR A 205 31.84 12.02 0.91
N ILE A 206 32.48 12.94 1.63
CA ILE A 206 33.90 12.86 1.97
C ILE A 206 34.02 12.51 3.45
N LEU A 207 34.81 11.49 3.77
CA LEU A 207 35.20 11.18 5.13
C LEU A 207 36.63 11.68 5.37
N ALA A 208 36.81 12.50 6.39
CA ALA A 208 38.09 12.98 6.86
C ALA A 208 38.41 12.40 8.24
N GLN A 209 39.63 11.93 8.43
CA GLN A 209 40.12 11.54 9.76
C GLN A 209 41.08 12.62 10.28
N ILE A 210 40.83 13.11 11.50
CA ILE A 210 41.65 14.08 12.22
C ILE A 210 41.86 13.58 13.65
N GLU A 211 43.12 13.41 14.08
CA GLU A 211 43.49 13.01 15.46
C GLU A 211 42.71 11.81 16.02
N GLN A 212 42.36 10.83 15.17
CA GLN A 212 41.55 9.62 15.47
C GLN A 212 40.03 9.79 15.47
N GLN A 213 39.49 10.99 15.28
CA GLN A 213 38.06 11.21 15.07
C GLN A 213 37.72 11.31 13.59
N PHE A 214 36.57 10.77 13.22
CA PHE A 214 36.04 10.85 11.87
C PHE A 214 35.10 12.05 11.74
N TYR A 215 35.20 12.75 10.63
CA TYR A 215 34.37 13.87 10.25
C TYR A 215 33.85 13.64 8.84
N GLN A 216 32.57 13.88 8.60
CA GLN A 216 31.96 13.67 7.29
C GLN A 216 31.55 15.02 6.70
N ALA A 217 31.90 15.27 5.43
CA ALA A 217 31.34 16.37 4.65
C ALA A 217 30.30 15.81 3.66
N PRO A 218 29.03 16.23 3.76
CA PRO A 218 28.03 15.93 2.74
C PRO A 218 28.41 16.50 1.37
N PRO A 219 27.78 16.00 0.28
CA PRO A 219 27.99 16.53 -1.06
C PRO A 219 27.80 18.05 -1.12
N GLN A 220 28.74 18.75 -1.75
CA GLN A 220 28.70 20.21 -1.93
C GLN A 220 28.62 21.04 -0.62
N GLN A 221 28.96 20.45 0.52
CA GLN A 221 28.95 21.10 1.84
C GLN A 221 30.34 21.13 2.47
N SER A 222 30.56 22.07 3.39
CA SER A 222 31.77 22.09 4.20
C SER A 222 31.75 20.97 5.24
N LEU A 223 32.93 20.48 5.62
CA LEU A 223 33.11 19.55 6.73
C LEU A 223 32.44 20.07 8.01
N SER A 224 31.73 19.22 8.74
CA SER A 224 31.08 19.58 9.99
C SER A 224 32.11 19.81 11.11
N ASP A 225 31.83 20.75 12.01
CA ASP A 225 32.61 20.94 13.25
C ASP A 225 32.42 19.79 14.26
N LYS A 226 31.37 18.98 14.07
CA LYS A 226 31.05 17.82 14.90
C LYS A 226 31.63 16.54 14.31
N SER A 227 32.11 15.65 15.19
CA SER A 227 32.50 14.29 14.82
C SER A 227 31.31 13.54 14.22
N TYR A 228 31.59 12.70 13.23
CA TYR A 228 30.61 11.83 12.60
C TYR A 228 30.17 10.73 13.58
N GLU A 229 28.90 10.72 13.97
CA GLU A 229 28.31 9.68 14.82
C GLU A 229 27.90 8.49 13.94
N CYS A 230 28.77 7.47 13.86
CA CYS A 230 28.50 6.21 13.17
C CYS A 230 27.98 5.13 14.12
N ALA A 231 27.13 4.23 13.63
CA ALA A 231 26.71 3.03 14.38
C ALA A 231 27.71 1.89 14.19
N GLY A 232 28.23 1.74 12.97
CA GLY A 232 29.18 0.70 12.59
C GLY A 232 30.54 1.27 12.18
N ASP A 233 31.13 0.69 11.12
CA ASP A 233 32.36 1.21 10.54
C ASP A 233 32.09 2.48 9.70
N PRO A 234 32.72 3.63 10.01
CA PRO A 234 32.52 4.90 9.29
C PRO A 234 32.82 4.83 7.78
N PHE A 235 33.80 4.02 7.39
CA PHE A 235 34.22 3.84 6.00
C PHE A 235 33.15 3.07 5.22
N ILE A 236 32.60 2.02 5.83
CA ILE A 236 31.53 1.23 5.22
C ILE A 236 30.24 2.03 5.12
N GLU A 237 29.82 2.72 6.19
CA GLU A 237 28.62 3.58 6.15
C GLU A 237 28.75 4.67 5.07
N THR A 238 29.89 5.36 5.01
CA THR A 238 30.12 6.39 3.98
C THR A 238 30.16 5.79 2.58
N SER A 239 30.72 4.60 2.41
CA SER A 239 30.73 3.89 1.12
C SER A 239 29.31 3.49 0.69
N LEU A 240 28.45 3.06 1.62
CA LEU A 240 27.03 2.78 1.34
C LEU A 240 26.26 4.06 1.01
N MET A 241 26.54 5.19 1.67
CA MET A 241 25.96 6.48 1.30
C MET A 241 26.40 6.91 -0.10
N ASN A 242 27.68 6.73 -0.43
CA ASN A 242 28.22 7.03 -1.76
C ASN A 242 27.69 6.09 -2.85
N LEU A 243 27.36 4.84 -2.50
CA LEU A 243 26.68 3.91 -3.40
C LEU A 243 25.35 4.51 -3.86
N ILE A 244 24.57 5.03 -2.92
CA ILE A 244 23.29 5.70 -3.20
C ILE A 244 23.51 6.96 -4.04
N GLU A 245 24.48 7.82 -3.69
CA GLU A 245 24.75 9.04 -4.46
C GLU A 245 25.18 8.75 -5.90
N LEU A 246 26.00 7.72 -6.10
CA LEU A 246 26.43 7.31 -7.43
C LEU A 246 25.24 6.78 -8.23
N LEU A 247 24.43 5.87 -7.69
CA LEU A 247 23.24 5.34 -8.36
C LEU A 247 22.25 6.42 -8.80
N LEU A 248 22.11 7.47 -8.00
CA LEU A 248 21.23 8.60 -8.26
C LEU A 248 21.87 9.70 -9.12
N SER A 249 23.12 9.53 -9.55
CA SER A 249 23.84 10.52 -10.34
C SER A 249 23.24 10.68 -11.74
N SER A 250 23.33 11.90 -12.28
CA SER A 250 22.81 12.22 -13.61
C SER A 250 23.48 11.39 -14.71
N SER A 251 24.76 11.04 -14.56
CA SER A 251 25.50 10.24 -15.54
C SER A 251 24.94 8.82 -15.65
N ILE A 252 24.54 8.21 -14.54
CA ILE A 252 23.93 6.88 -14.54
C ILE A 252 22.51 6.95 -15.09
N ILE A 253 21.70 7.89 -14.59
CA ILE A 253 20.31 8.05 -15.05
C ILE A 253 20.24 8.30 -16.56
N ASP A 254 21.18 9.05 -17.13
CA ASP A 254 21.23 9.30 -18.57
C ASP A 254 21.58 8.05 -19.39
N ARG A 255 22.50 7.20 -18.89
CA ARG A 255 22.93 5.94 -19.54
C ARG A 255 21.88 4.83 -19.51
N MET A 256 20.84 4.96 -18.69
CA MET A 256 19.86 3.89 -18.50
C MET A 256 18.86 3.80 -19.64
N ASP A 257 18.65 2.58 -20.12
CA ASP A 257 17.66 2.25 -21.17
C ASP A 257 16.44 1.52 -20.63
N ASN A 258 16.49 1.01 -19.39
CA ASN A 258 15.40 0.23 -18.79
C ASN A 258 15.04 0.72 -17.38
N ILE A 259 13.89 1.39 -17.27
CA ILE A 259 13.38 1.88 -15.99
C ILE A 259 12.97 0.76 -15.01
N ALA A 260 12.59 -0.43 -15.51
CA ALA A 260 12.25 -1.56 -14.65
C ALA A 260 13.49 -2.14 -13.94
N GLN A 261 14.65 -2.12 -14.62
CA GLN A 261 15.92 -2.48 -14.02
C GLN A 261 16.27 -1.53 -12.88
N LEU A 262 16.11 -0.21 -13.09
CA LEU A 262 16.30 0.80 -12.04
C LEU A 262 15.39 0.55 -10.82
N SER A 263 14.09 0.30 -11.03
CA SER A 263 13.18 0.01 -9.90
C SER A 263 13.60 -1.23 -9.12
N THR A 264 14.01 -2.29 -9.82
CA THR A 264 14.44 -3.54 -9.19
C THR A 264 15.71 -3.31 -8.38
N THR A 265 16.71 -2.66 -8.94
CA THR A 265 17.97 -2.37 -8.26
C THR A 265 17.76 -1.46 -7.04
N TYR A 266 16.98 -0.38 -7.16
CA TYR A 266 16.68 0.47 -6.01
C TYR A 266 15.95 -0.30 -4.91
N SER A 267 15.01 -1.16 -5.27
CA SER A 267 14.28 -1.99 -4.31
C SER A 267 15.19 -2.97 -3.57
N LEU A 268 16.08 -3.66 -4.29
CA LEU A 268 17.03 -4.61 -3.72
C LEU A 268 18.01 -3.91 -2.77
N ILE A 269 18.52 -2.74 -3.16
CA ILE A 269 19.44 -1.97 -2.31
C ILE A 269 18.73 -1.46 -1.06
N VAL A 270 17.50 -0.95 -1.20
CA VAL A 270 16.72 -0.54 -0.03
C VAL A 270 16.47 -1.71 0.92
N GLN A 271 16.17 -2.90 0.41
CA GLN A 271 15.94 -4.08 1.23
C GLN A 271 17.22 -4.57 1.90
N GLY A 272 18.32 -4.67 1.17
CA GLY A 272 19.59 -5.16 1.73
C GLY A 272 20.17 -4.20 2.76
N VAL A 273 20.10 -2.87 2.54
CA VAL A 273 20.54 -1.90 3.55
C VAL A 273 19.72 -1.99 4.84
N LEU A 274 18.42 -2.32 4.76
CA LEU A 274 17.58 -2.53 5.96
C LEU A 274 17.85 -3.85 6.68
N ALA A 275 18.50 -4.81 6.01
CA ALA A 275 18.91 -6.07 6.61
C ALA A 275 20.25 -5.96 7.35
N LEU A 276 20.97 -4.84 7.20
CA LEU A 276 22.19 -4.54 7.92
C LEU A 276 21.86 -3.99 9.30
N ASP A 277 22.16 -4.76 10.35
CA ASP A 277 21.83 -4.37 11.74
C ASP A 277 22.82 -3.36 12.32
N HIS A 278 24.09 -3.37 11.87
CA HIS A 278 25.15 -2.54 12.47
C HIS A 278 25.37 -1.20 11.79
N TYR A 279 24.74 -0.94 10.65
CA TYR A 279 25.02 0.22 9.80
C TYR A 279 23.83 1.17 9.71
N ASN A 280 24.08 2.46 9.93
CA ASN A 280 23.05 3.48 9.72
C ASN A 280 23.34 4.32 8.45
N VAL A 281 22.45 4.24 7.46
CA VAL A 281 22.62 4.92 6.16
C VAL A 281 21.66 6.10 6.04
N ASN A 282 22.15 7.30 6.37
CA ASN A 282 21.37 8.53 6.46
C ASN A 282 20.64 8.94 5.17
N ASN A 283 21.21 8.68 3.99
CA ASN A 283 20.59 9.05 2.70
C ASN A 283 19.70 7.94 2.11
N LEU A 284 19.34 6.89 2.86
CA LEU A 284 18.46 5.82 2.38
C LEU A 284 17.07 6.32 1.98
N GLU A 285 16.52 7.32 2.69
CA GLU A 285 15.22 7.90 2.37
C GLU A 285 15.20 8.66 1.03
N LYS A 286 16.38 9.15 0.60
CA LYS A 286 16.55 9.72 -0.74
C LYS A 286 16.34 8.64 -1.80
N LEU A 287 17.00 7.47 -1.67
CA LEU A 287 16.82 6.34 -2.59
C LEU A 287 15.36 5.85 -2.62
N ARG A 288 14.71 5.74 -1.45
CA ARG A 288 13.29 5.37 -1.34
C ARG A 288 12.36 6.35 -2.06
N SER A 289 12.70 7.64 -2.05
CA SER A 289 11.95 8.67 -2.75
C SER A 289 12.07 8.51 -4.28
N PHE A 290 13.27 8.19 -4.77
CA PHE A 290 13.48 7.86 -6.19
C PHE A 290 12.76 6.56 -6.59
N ASP A 291 12.85 5.49 -5.80
CA ASP A 291 12.12 4.23 -6.07
C ASP A 291 10.60 4.45 -6.11
N SER A 292 10.06 5.22 -5.16
CA SER A 292 8.63 5.56 -5.15
C SER A 292 8.20 6.35 -6.39
N LEU A 293 9.05 7.28 -6.85
CA LEU A 293 8.82 8.03 -8.08
C LEU A 293 8.82 7.10 -9.31
N VAL A 294 9.84 6.25 -9.43
CA VAL A 294 9.98 5.30 -10.54
C VAL A 294 8.77 4.38 -10.62
N ARG A 295 8.37 3.75 -9.50
CA ARG A 295 7.19 2.87 -9.44
C ARG A 295 5.92 3.60 -9.81
N CYS A 296 5.74 4.83 -9.33
CA CYS A 296 4.57 5.64 -9.67
C CYS A 296 4.51 5.97 -11.17
N ILE A 297 5.63 6.31 -11.79
CA ILE A 297 5.67 6.59 -13.24
C ILE A 297 5.43 5.31 -14.05
N MET A 298 6.03 4.18 -13.65
CA MET A 298 5.82 2.88 -14.29
C MET A 298 4.37 2.38 -14.18
N ASP A 299 3.70 2.65 -13.06
CA ASP A 299 2.27 2.33 -12.88
C ASP A 299 1.37 3.14 -13.81
N LEU A 300 1.83 4.30 -14.28
CA LEU A 300 1.03 5.27 -15.04
C LEU A 300 1.35 5.26 -16.55
N LEU A 301 2.53 4.80 -16.96
CA LEU A 301 3.03 4.87 -18.33
C LEU A 301 3.75 3.57 -18.71
N SER A 302 3.79 3.26 -20.01
CA SER A 302 4.64 2.18 -20.54
C SER A 302 6.12 2.47 -20.29
N ASN A 303 6.95 1.44 -20.07
CA ASN A 303 8.38 1.55 -19.75
C ASN A 303 9.15 2.61 -20.56
N ASP A 304 8.98 2.65 -21.89
CA ASP A 304 9.68 3.61 -22.75
C ASP A 304 9.32 5.07 -22.44
N ARG A 305 8.03 5.35 -22.21
CA ARG A 305 7.55 6.71 -21.85
C ARG A 305 7.87 7.04 -20.41
N ALA A 306 7.81 6.05 -19.53
CA ALA A 306 8.16 6.20 -18.12
C ALA A 306 9.64 6.63 -17.97
N LEU A 307 10.54 6.04 -18.77
CA LEU A 307 11.94 6.43 -18.82
C LEU A 307 12.14 7.87 -19.30
N ILE A 308 11.42 8.31 -20.35
CA ILE A 308 11.48 9.69 -20.84
C ILE A 308 11.05 10.68 -19.76
N VAL A 309 9.92 10.43 -19.10
CA VAL A 309 9.42 11.27 -18.00
C VAL A 309 10.42 11.30 -16.84
N PHE A 310 10.96 10.15 -16.46
CA PHE A 310 11.95 10.05 -15.39
C PHE A 310 13.24 10.83 -15.71
N LYS A 311 13.80 10.68 -16.92
CA LYS A 311 14.98 11.45 -17.37
C LYS A 311 14.70 12.95 -17.38
N ASN A 312 13.54 13.37 -17.87
CA ASN A 312 13.15 14.79 -17.90
C ASN A 312 13.05 15.43 -16.49
N ILE A 313 12.78 14.62 -15.46
CA ILE A 313 12.67 15.07 -14.07
C ILE A 313 14.04 15.12 -13.38
N CYS A 314 14.89 14.14 -13.67
CA CYS A 314 16.16 13.91 -12.99
C CYS A 314 17.37 14.54 -13.69
N LEU A 315 17.27 14.88 -14.98
CA LEU A 315 18.36 15.53 -15.73
C LEU A 315 18.17 17.05 -15.81
N PRO A 316 19.25 17.84 -15.68
CA PRO A 316 19.18 19.29 -15.78
C PRO A 316 18.88 19.73 -17.22
N HIS A 317 17.60 19.98 -17.53
CA HIS A 317 17.20 20.70 -18.73
C HIS A 317 16.92 22.18 -18.40
N GLN A 318 17.47 23.05 -19.26
CA GLN A 318 17.45 24.52 -19.29
C GLN A 318 16.34 25.24 -18.50
N ASN A 319 16.43 25.29 -17.16
CA ASN A 319 15.61 26.08 -16.21
C ASN A 319 14.61 25.32 -15.33
N SER A 320 14.71 23.99 -15.19
CA SER A 320 13.95 23.30 -14.15
C SER A 320 14.77 22.82 -12.96
N THR A 321 14.21 22.96 -11.75
CA THR A 321 14.71 22.30 -10.55
C THR A 321 14.80 20.79 -10.80
N VAL A 322 16.01 20.26 -10.68
CA VAL A 322 16.29 18.82 -10.78
C VAL A 322 15.72 18.14 -9.54
N PHE A 323 15.03 17.02 -9.72
CA PHE A 323 14.61 16.21 -8.59
C PHE A 323 15.85 15.60 -7.91
N ASN A 324 16.10 16.02 -6.68
CA ASN A 324 17.23 15.59 -5.86
C ASN A 324 16.79 14.72 -4.66
N GLY A 325 15.50 14.37 -4.56
CA GLY A 325 14.92 13.64 -3.43
C GLY A 325 14.76 14.45 -2.14
N ASN A 326 15.34 15.65 -2.05
CA ASN A 326 15.31 16.50 -0.85
C ASN A 326 14.44 17.73 -1.09
N PHE A 327 13.32 17.81 -0.39
CA PHE A 327 12.38 18.92 -0.50
C PHE A 327 12.64 19.95 0.60
N PRO A 328 12.85 21.25 0.27
CA PRO A 328 13.08 22.28 1.29
C PRO A 328 11.82 22.59 2.10
N THR A 329 10.62 22.46 1.50
CA THR A 329 9.34 22.67 2.20
C THR A 329 8.29 21.68 1.71
N TYR A 330 7.26 21.41 2.53
CA TYR A 330 6.14 20.56 2.12
C TYR A 330 5.40 21.11 0.88
N ASP A 331 5.34 22.44 0.68
CA ASP A 331 4.74 23.06 -0.49
C ASP A 331 5.50 22.72 -1.79
N THR A 332 6.84 22.58 -1.71
CA THR A 332 7.62 22.16 -2.89
C THR A 332 7.30 20.74 -3.35
N ILE A 333 6.89 19.86 -2.43
CA ILE A 333 6.39 18.51 -2.76
C ILE A 333 5.11 18.64 -3.59
N HIS A 334 4.20 19.50 -3.17
CA HIS A 334 2.93 19.70 -3.87
C HIS A 334 3.12 20.29 -5.27
N VAL A 335 3.98 21.31 -5.40
CA VAL A 335 4.34 21.90 -6.70
C VAL A 335 4.96 20.85 -7.63
N PHE A 336 5.84 20.01 -7.08
CA PHE A 336 6.44 18.90 -7.82
C PHE A 336 5.40 17.89 -8.34
N ILE A 337 4.45 17.46 -7.49
CA ILE A 337 3.40 16.50 -7.88
C ILE A 337 2.47 17.10 -8.96
N ASN A 338 2.16 18.38 -8.90
CA ASN A 338 1.35 19.05 -9.92
C ASN A 338 2.10 19.12 -11.26
N ARG A 339 3.39 19.44 -11.24
CA ARG A 339 4.25 19.40 -12.43
C ARG A 339 4.37 18.00 -13.03
N LEU A 340 4.53 16.98 -12.17
CA LEU A 340 4.54 15.58 -12.58
C LEU A 340 3.21 15.19 -13.25
N SER A 341 2.08 15.62 -12.68
CA SER A 341 0.75 15.42 -13.25
C SER A 341 0.63 16.01 -14.65
N GLU A 342 1.15 17.23 -14.87
CA GLU A 342 1.17 17.86 -16.20
C GLU A 342 2.06 17.11 -17.20
N MET A 343 3.25 16.67 -16.79
CA MET A 343 4.12 15.86 -17.65
C MET A 343 3.45 14.54 -18.06
N ILE A 344 2.78 13.86 -17.12
CA ILE A 344 2.06 12.63 -17.40
C ILE A 344 0.85 12.88 -18.31
N LYS A 345 0.15 14.02 -18.19
CA LYS A 345 -0.92 14.41 -19.13
C LYS A 345 -0.40 14.54 -20.56
N ILE A 346 0.74 15.20 -20.73
CA ILE A 346 1.35 15.45 -22.03
C ILE A 346 1.75 14.12 -22.69
N GLU A 347 2.37 13.22 -21.94
CA GLU A 347 2.87 11.94 -22.46
C GLU A 347 1.79 10.85 -22.62
N SER A 348 0.73 10.87 -21.81
CA SER A 348 -0.35 9.88 -21.89
C SER A 348 -1.36 10.15 -23.02
N LYS A 349 -1.37 11.35 -23.62
CA LYS A 349 -2.32 11.80 -24.66
C LYS A 349 -3.81 11.65 -24.28
N ASN A 350 -4.12 11.46 -23.00
CA ASN A 350 -5.46 11.24 -22.45
C ASN A 350 -5.68 12.11 -21.20
N SER A 351 -6.94 12.45 -20.89
CA SER A 351 -7.30 13.07 -19.60
C SER A 351 -6.94 12.14 -18.44
N LEU A 352 -6.44 12.68 -17.32
CA LEU A 352 -6.14 11.87 -16.13
C LEU A 352 -7.37 11.07 -15.70
N ASN A 353 -7.27 9.74 -15.76
CA ASN A 353 -8.25 8.86 -15.16
C ASN A 353 -8.20 8.97 -13.63
N LEU A 354 -9.32 8.64 -12.97
CA LEU A 354 -9.43 8.64 -11.51
C LEU A 354 -8.36 7.76 -10.82
N LEU A 355 -7.89 6.71 -11.52
CA LEU A 355 -6.79 5.84 -11.09
C LEU A 355 -5.44 6.56 -11.08
N ASN A 356 -5.18 7.40 -12.09
CA ASN A 356 -3.93 8.16 -12.19
C ASN A 356 -3.81 9.20 -11.07
N CYS A 357 -4.94 9.84 -10.72
CA CYS A 357 -5.00 10.76 -9.59
C CYS A 357 -4.69 10.04 -8.26
N ARG A 358 -5.09 8.77 -8.10
CA ARG A 358 -4.82 8.00 -6.87
C ARG A 358 -3.34 7.66 -6.71
N SER A 359 -2.64 7.25 -7.76
CA SER A 359 -1.20 6.94 -7.67
C SER A 359 -0.37 8.18 -7.34
N LEU A 360 -0.71 9.34 -7.93
CA LEU A 360 -0.07 10.61 -7.61
C LEU A 360 -0.32 11.06 -6.16
N LEU A 361 -1.54 10.86 -5.64
CA LEU A 361 -1.85 11.15 -4.23
C LEU A 361 -1.06 10.24 -3.27
N LYS A 362 -0.85 8.96 -3.61
CA LYS A 362 -0.01 8.05 -2.83
C LYS A 362 1.45 8.51 -2.82
N LEU A 363 1.96 8.93 -3.97
CA LEU A 363 3.33 9.46 -4.10
C LEU A 363 3.52 10.74 -3.27
N GLU A 364 2.58 11.68 -3.33
CA GLU A 364 2.59 12.91 -2.51
C GLU A 364 2.66 12.55 -1.01
N MET A 365 1.93 11.51 -0.58
CA MET A 365 1.96 11.04 0.81
C MET A 365 3.27 10.36 1.23
N GLU A 366 3.93 9.59 0.36
CA GLU A 366 5.25 9.02 0.68
C GLU A 366 6.32 10.12 0.80
N PHE A 367 6.32 11.12 -0.09
CA PHE A 367 7.24 12.26 0.02
C PHE A 367 7.00 13.07 1.29
N LEU A 368 5.74 13.34 1.65
CA LEU A 368 5.41 14.02 2.90
C LEU A 368 5.87 13.22 4.13
N LYS A 369 5.74 11.89 4.10
CA LYS A 369 6.22 11.01 5.16
C LYS A 369 7.74 11.10 5.30
N ASN A 370 8.47 11.00 4.20
CA ASN A 370 9.94 11.05 4.21
C ASN A 370 10.46 12.42 4.67
N TRP A 371 9.84 13.51 4.19
CA TRP A 371 10.18 14.86 4.62
C TRP A 371 9.94 15.10 6.12
N LEU A 372 8.89 14.49 6.67
CA LEU A 372 8.55 14.58 8.09
C LEU A 372 9.55 13.83 9.00
N ILE A 373 10.36 12.92 8.47
CA ILE A 373 11.44 12.27 9.22
C ILE A 373 12.43 13.33 9.70
N ASP A 374 12.90 14.18 8.78
CA ASP A 374 13.87 15.23 9.05
C ASP A 374 13.24 16.48 9.71
N HIS A 375 11.96 16.75 9.45
CA HIS A 375 11.23 17.93 9.94
C HIS A 375 10.18 17.55 10.98
N SER A 376 10.55 16.65 11.88
CA SER A 376 9.64 16.01 12.81
C SER A 376 8.83 17.00 13.68
N GLU A 377 9.36 18.20 13.94
CA GLU A 377 8.71 19.27 14.73
C GLU A 377 7.57 19.98 13.97
N GLN A 378 7.53 19.90 12.65
CA GLN A 378 6.57 20.61 11.80
C GLN A 378 5.33 19.78 11.44
N TYR A 379 5.02 18.74 12.20
CA TYR A 379 3.92 17.81 11.91
C TYR A 379 2.55 18.49 11.78
N CYS A 380 2.29 19.58 12.51
CA CYS A 380 1.04 20.36 12.40
C CYS A 380 0.85 20.94 10.99
N THR A 381 1.92 21.43 10.35
CA THR A 381 1.86 22.00 9.00
C THR A 381 1.57 20.94 7.92
N VAL A 382 2.06 19.72 8.13
CA VAL A 382 1.74 18.57 7.26
C VAL A 382 0.28 18.17 7.43
N LEU A 383 -0.24 18.20 8.66
CA LEU A 383 -1.66 17.95 8.92
C LEU A 383 -2.55 19.02 8.30
N GLU A 384 -2.16 20.30 8.36
CA GLU A 384 -2.80 21.43 7.66
C GLU A 384 -2.90 21.15 6.16
N HIS A 385 -1.79 20.72 5.55
CA HIS A 385 -1.74 20.41 4.12
C HIS A 385 -2.62 19.22 3.73
N ILE A 386 -2.62 18.13 4.52
CA ILE A 386 -3.51 16.98 4.29
C ILE A 386 -4.99 17.39 4.32
N ASN A 387 -5.30 18.44 5.08
CA ASN A 387 -6.66 18.91 5.33
C ASN A 387 -7.15 20.01 4.37
N LYS A 388 -6.29 20.53 3.49
CA LYS A 388 -6.71 21.44 2.42
C LYS A 388 -7.70 20.72 1.50
N SER A 389 -8.83 21.37 1.20
CA SER A 389 -10.03 20.82 0.55
C SER A 389 -9.81 20.22 -0.85
N ASP A 390 -8.71 20.59 -1.50
CA ASP A 390 -8.55 20.41 -2.94
C ASP A 390 -8.02 19.01 -3.30
N LYS A 391 -7.56 18.22 -2.31
CA LYS A 391 -7.02 16.87 -2.52
C LYS A 391 -7.47 15.89 -1.44
N ASN A 392 -7.87 14.69 -1.87
CA ASN A 392 -8.25 13.57 -1.02
C ASN A 392 -7.04 12.85 -0.37
N LEU A 393 -6.01 13.59 0.07
CA LEU A 393 -4.79 13.05 0.71
C LEU A 393 -5.10 12.28 2.01
N TRP A 394 -6.21 12.65 2.67
CA TRP A 394 -6.74 11.97 3.84
C TRP A 394 -6.90 10.44 3.70
N PHE A 395 -7.19 9.91 2.51
CA PHE A 395 -7.34 8.46 2.33
C PHE A 395 -6.02 7.69 2.47
N TYR A 396 -4.88 8.36 2.33
CA TYR A 396 -3.55 7.74 2.32
C TYR A 396 -2.67 8.23 3.49
N SER A 397 -3.24 9.02 4.41
CA SER A 397 -2.53 9.64 5.54
C SER A 397 -2.15 8.70 6.68
N ALA A 398 -2.60 7.44 6.64
CA ALA A 398 -2.35 6.46 7.68
C ALA A 398 -0.85 6.35 8.02
N LYS A 399 0.08 6.32 7.06
CA LYS A 399 1.51 6.21 7.38
C LYS A 399 2.04 7.41 8.16
N ILE A 400 1.64 8.64 7.79
CA ILE A 400 2.03 9.87 8.49
C ILE A 400 1.49 9.90 9.91
N PHE A 401 0.24 9.50 10.12
CA PHE A 401 -0.30 9.37 11.47
C PHE A 401 0.45 8.31 12.30
N LYS A 402 1.09 7.28 11.69
CA LYS A 402 1.89 6.29 12.43
C LYS A 402 3.12 6.96 12.99
N TYR A 403 3.78 7.71 12.14
CA TYR A 403 4.98 8.43 12.47
C TYR A 403 4.72 9.47 13.56
N ILE A 404 3.63 10.25 13.43
CA ILE A 404 3.22 11.23 14.44
C ILE A 404 2.92 10.54 15.79
N ASP A 405 2.18 9.42 15.79
CA ASP A 405 1.87 8.65 17.01
C ASP A 405 3.11 8.07 17.68
N GLN A 406 4.05 7.52 16.90
CA GLN A 406 5.34 7.02 17.41
C GLN A 406 6.18 8.14 18.01
N LYS A 407 6.21 9.32 17.39
CA LYS A 407 7.01 10.46 17.85
C LYS A 407 6.40 11.14 19.08
N LEU A 408 5.11 11.43 19.03
CA LEU A 408 4.39 12.14 20.09
C LEU A 408 3.91 11.19 21.18
N HIS A 409 4.18 9.89 21.06
CA HIS A 409 3.75 8.90 22.03
C HIS A 409 2.24 8.99 22.32
N LEU A 410 1.41 9.39 21.35
CA LEU A 410 0.01 9.76 21.57
C LEU A 410 -0.74 8.60 22.21
N MET A 411 -0.55 7.38 21.72
CA MET A 411 -1.13 6.19 22.35
C MET A 411 -0.64 5.94 23.77
N SER A 412 0.63 6.18 24.09
CA SER A 412 1.15 6.05 25.46
C SER A 412 0.70 7.18 26.40
N ILE A 413 0.49 8.39 25.90
CA ILE A 413 -0.04 9.52 26.67
C ILE A 413 -1.53 9.31 26.96
N ILE A 414 -2.28 8.84 25.96
CA ILE A 414 -3.66 8.34 26.13
C ILE A 414 -3.70 7.19 27.16
N LYS A 415 -2.67 6.34 27.23
CA LYS A 415 -2.55 5.24 28.21
C LYS A 415 -2.19 5.70 29.64
N THR A 416 -1.51 6.84 29.84
CA THR A 416 -0.92 7.19 31.16
C THR A 416 -1.52 8.40 31.86
N ARG A 417 -2.14 9.37 31.17
CA ARG A 417 -2.64 10.62 31.81
C ARG A 417 -3.95 11.15 31.21
N MET A 418 -5.02 10.36 31.25
CA MET A 418 -6.34 10.83 30.77
C MET A 418 -6.97 11.97 31.59
N THR A 419 -6.53 12.23 32.82
CA THR A 419 -7.07 13.29 33.68
C THR A 419 -6.31 14.63 33.61
N GLU A 420 -5.14 14.67 32.95
CA GLU A 420 -4.26 15.86 32.89
C GLU A 420 -3.86 16.26 31.46
N LEU A 421 -4.68 15.88 30.46
CA LEU A 421 -4.46 16.20 29.03
C LEU A 421 -4.27 17.71 28.75
N SER A 422 -4.76 18.59 29.61
CA SER A 422 -4.65 20.06 29.48
C SER A 422 -3.29 20.64 29.89
N SER A 423 -2.27 19.82 30.15
CA SER A 423 -0.95 20.28 30.61
C SER A 423 0.18 20.07 29.58
N ILE A 424 -0.13 19.45 28.43
CA ILE A 424 0.84 19.15 27.37
C ILE A 424 0.55 20.07 26.17
N SER A 425 1.38 21.09 25.99
CA SER A 425 1.23 22.13 24.96
C SER A 425 1.16 21.58 23.52
N GLU A 426 1.78 20.43 23.26
CA GLU A 426 1.78 19.75 21.96
C GLU A 426 0.41 19.11 21.63
N LEU A 427 -0.33 18.67 22.66
CA LEU A 427 -1.71 18.17 22.55
C LEU A 427 -2.71 19.32 22.42
N GLU A 428 -2.47 20.45 23.08
CA GLU A 428 -3.29 21.66 22.89
C GLU A 428 -3.22 22.19 21.45
N ASN A 429 -2.04 22.11 20.80
CA ASN A 429 -1.88 22.48 19.40
C ASN A 429 -2.60 21.52 18.44
N LEU A 430 -2.56 20.21 18.72
CA LEU A 430 -3.35 19.22 17.99
C LEU A 430 -4.85 19.40 18.19
N ASP A 431 -5.30 19.63 19.42
CA ASP A 431 -6.70 19.88 19.77
C ASP A 431 -7.23 21.19 19.17
N GLN A 432 -6.46 22.28 19.24
CA GLN A 432 -6.79 23.54 18.56
C GLN A 432 -6.85 23.37 17.04
N TYR A 433 -5.95 22.57 16.46
CA TYR A 433 -5.98 22.22 15.04
C TYR A 433 -7.22 21.37 14.67
N PHE A 434 -7.59 20.39 15.51
CA PHE A 434 -8.81 19.58 15.31
C PHE A 434 -10.09 20.42 15.35
N TYR A 435 -10.14 21.47 16.18
CA TYR A 435 -11.26 22.40 16.25
C TYR A 435 -11.46 23.25 14.98
N GLN A 436 -10.42 23.46 14.17
CA GLN A 436 -10.41 24.35 13.00
C GLN A 436 -10.61 23.64 11.64
N SER A 437 -10.70 22.31 11.59
CA SER A 437 -10.83 21.54 10.34
C SER A 437 -12.23 21.55 9.69
N ASN A 438 -12.30 21.50 8.35
CA ASN A 438 -13.54 21.54 7.56
C ASN A 438 -14.42 20.27 7.66
N ASP A 439 -13.87 19.15 8.15
CA ASP A 439 -14.60 17.88 8.32
C ASP A 439 -14.26 17.26 9.70
N LYS A 440 -14.92 17.84 10.73
CA LYS A 440 -14.48 18.03 12.11
C LYS A 440 -14.00 16.82 12.96
N LYS A 441 -14.26 15.56 12.61
CA LYS A 441 -14.05 14.44 13.56
C LYS A 441 -13.93 13.07 12.90
N GLN A 442 -14.82 12.76 11.95
CA GLN A 442 -15.02 11.39 11.45
C GLN A 442 -13.82 10.77 10.71
N LYS A 443 -13.04 11.55 9.95
CA LYS A 443 -11.91 11.01 9.17
C LYS A 443 -10.74 10.59 10.06
N ILE A 444 -10.44 11.40 11.06
CA ILE A 444 -9.40 11.13 12.07
C ILE A 444 -9.86 10.03 13.03
N GLU A 445 -11.12 10.11 13.47
CA GLU A 445 -11.77 9.06 14.27
C GLU A 445 -11.70 7.71 13.54
N CYS A 446 -12.05 7.64 12.25
CA CYS A 446 -11.95 6.41 11.45
C CYS A 446 -10.53 5.85 11.38
N ILE A 447 -9.52 6.70 11.23
CA ILE A 447 -8.11 6.26 11.18
C ILE A 447 -7.66 5.75 12.55
N MET A 448 -8.01 6.46 13.64
CA MET A 448 -7.73 6.02 15.01
C MET A 448 -8.46 4.73 15.37
N ILE A 449 -9.75 4.60 15.03
CA ILE A 449 -10.57 3.38 15.19
C ILE A 449 -9.90 2.20 14.48
N ASN A 450 -9.53 2.36 13.20
CA ASN A 450 -8.93 1.29 12.42
C ASN A 450 -7.56 0.87 12.96
N ARG A 451 -6.81 1.79 13.57
CA ARG A 451 -5.49 1.52 14.15
C ARG A 451 -5.56 0.85 15.52
N ILE A 452 -6.43 1.34 16.40
CA ILE A 452 -6.72 0.68 17.68
C ILE A 452 -7.17 -0.76 17.40
N TYR A 453 -8.08 -0.92 16.45
CA TYR A 453 -8.53 -2.23 15.97
C TYR A 453 -7.38 -3.11 15.45
N VAL A 454 -6.52 -2.61 14.55
CA VAL A 454 -5.37 -3.39 14.03
C VAL A 454 -4.40 -3.76 15.15
N SER A 455 -4.11 -2.85 16.07
CA SER A 455 -3.23 -3.14 17.21
C SER A 455 -3.81 -4.22 18.12
N LEU A 456 -5.10 -4.14 18.44
CA LEU A 456 -5.78 -5.17 19.24
C LEU A 456 -5.72 -6.53 18.55
N MET A 457 -6.01 -6.61 17.25
CA MET A 457 -5.94 -7.85 16.48
C MET A 457 -4.52 -8.43 16.37
N SER A 458 -3.48 -7.60 16.39
CA SER A 458 -2.09 -8.07 16.33
C SER A 458 -1.52 -8.57 17.66
N PHE A 459 -2.13 -8.21 18.80
CA PHE A 459 -1.65 -8.61 20.14
C PHE A 459 -2.55 -9.64 20.83
N ILE A 460 -3.79 -9.84 20.36
CA ILE A 460 -4.76 -10.78 20.94
C ILE A 460 -4.62 -12.14 20.26
N THR A 461 -4.17 -13.14 21.01
CA THR A 461 -4.08 -14.54 20.55
C THR A 461 -4.93 -15.50 21.39
N ASP A 462 -5.42 -15.08 22.56
CA ASP A 462 -6.18 -15.92 23.49
C ASP A 462 -7.24 -15.12 24.27
N GLU A 463 -8.39 -15.74 24.61
CA GLU A 463 -9.53 -15.08 25.30
C GLU A 463 -9.15 -14.59 26.71
N ASP A 464 -8.31 -15.34 27.42
CA ASP A 464 -7.84 -14.98 28.77
C ASP A 464 -6.80 -13.84 28.77
N MET A 465 -6.06 -13.66 27.67
CA MET A 465 -5.18 -12.49 27.51
C MET A 465 -5.99 -11.21 27.27
N ILE A 466 -7.20 -11.31 26.71
CA ILE A 466 -8.10 -10.17 26.53
C ILE A 466 -8.54 -9.66 27.90
N GLU A 467 -9.06 -10.54 28.76
CA GLU A 467 -9.55 -10.15 30.09
C GLU A 467 -8.41 -9.64 30.98
N LYS A 468 -7.23 -10.27 30.93
CA LYS A 468 -6.06 -9.83 31.70
C LYS A 468 -5.47 -8.51 31.20
N TYR A 469 -5.40 -8.30 29.88
CA TYR A 469 -5.00 -7.01 29.31
C TYR A 469 -6.06 -5.92 29.57
N LEU A 470 -7.34 -6.28 29.69
CA LEU A 470 -8.42 -5.36 30.05
C LEU A 470 -8.36 -4.94 31.52
N ILE A 471 -8.09 -5.89 32.43
CA ILE A 471 -7.99 -5.65 33.88
C ILE A 471 -6.69 -4.89 34.21
N ASP A 472 -5.57 -5.25 33.60
CA ASP A 472 -4.26 -4.67 33.93
C ASP A 472 -4.04 -3.27 33.32
N TYR A 473 -4.79 -2.88 32.27
CA TYR A 473 -4.53 -1.65 31.51
C TYR A 473 -5.73 -0.69 31.35
N TYR A 474 -6.95 -1.05 31.77
CA TYR A 474 -8.14 -0.21 31.62
C TYR A 474 -9.11 -0.29 32.82
N ASP A 475 -8.67 0.20 33.99
CA ASP A 475 -9.49 0.33 35.22
C ASP A 475 -10.86 1.01 35.02
N TYR A 476 -10.98 1.86 34.00
CA TYR A 476 -12.18 2.64 33.68
C TYR A 476 -13.25 1.92 32.85
N PHE A 477 -13.05 0.64 32.47
CA PHE A 477 -14.08 -0.16 31.81
C PHE A 477 -15.31 -0.37 32.72
N ARG A 478 -15.10 -0.41 34.04
CA ARG A 478 -16.16 -0.54 35.04
C ARG A 478 -16.93 0.76 35.27
N GLU A 479 -16.27 1.92 35.15
CA GLU A 479 -16.87 3.23 35.47
C GLU A 479 -17.59 3.89 34.28
N ASN A 480 -17.13 3.68 33.04
CA ASN A 480 -17.68 4.35 31.84
C ASN A 480 -19.00 3.77 31.29
N ILE A 481 -19.46 2.61 31.77
CA ILE A 481 -20.85 2.18 31.53
C ILE A 481 -21.84 3.08 32.29
N TYR A 482 -21.38 3.78 33.33
CA TYR A 482 -22.24 4.54 34.25
C TYR A 482 -21.98 6.06 34.28
N SER A 483 -20.87 6.57 33.75
CA SER A 483 -20.56 8.01 33.76
C SER A 483 -20.82 8.70 32.41
N ASN A 484 -22.05 9.20 32.25
CA ASN A 484 -22.31 10.32 31.34
C ASN A 484 -21.57 11.56 31.87
N LYS A 485 -20.32 11.84 31.42
CA LYS A 485 -19.80 13.21 31.23
C LYS A 485 -18.37 13.27 30.64
N SER A 486 -18.27 14.11 29.60
CA SER A 486 -17.12 14.95 29.20
C SER A 486 -15.80 14.29 28.77
N ASN A 487 -15.79 13.64 27.60
CA ASN A 487 -14.79 13.87 26.52
C ASN A 487 -15.23 13.16 25.23
N HIS A 488 -16.01 13.84 24.40
CA HIS A 488 -16.86 13.25 23.36
C HIS A 488 -16.15 12.66 22.11
N GLY A 489 -14.84 12.87 21.91
CA GLY A 489 -14.11 12.37 20.73
C GLY A 489 -13.47 11.00 20.97
N LEU A 490 -12.49 10.95 21.88
CA LEU A 490 -11.72 9.74 22.20
C LEU A 490 -12.58 8.62 22.81
N SER A 491 -13.55 8.94 23.67
CA SER A 491 -14.49 7.94 24.22
C SER A 491 -15.33 7.27 23.12
N MET A 492 -15.73 8.04 22.11
CA MET A 492 -16.47 7.56 20.95
C MET A 492 -15.58 6.71 20.02
N ILE A 493 -14.34 7.13 19.76
CA ILE A 493 -13.32 6.35 19.01
C ILE A 493 -13.12 4.97 19.66
N VAL A 494 -12.88 4.94 20.97
CA VAL A 494 -12.65 3.70 21.71
C VAL A 494 -13.90 2.82 21.69
N SER A 495 -15.09 3.40 21.92
CA SER A 495 -16.35 2.65 21.86
C SER A 495 -16.63 2.04 20.48
N ILE A 496 -16.35 2.77 19.39
CA ILE A 496 -16.55 2.27 18.01
C ILE A 496 -15.49 1.22 17.64
N ALA A 497 -14.23 1.38 18.08
CA ALA A 497 -13.21 0.37 17.87
C ALA A 497 -13.56 -0.95 18.58
N TRP A 498 -14.06 -0.87 19.82
CA TRP A 498 -14.56 -2.03 20.56
C TRP A 498 -15.79 -2.65 19.93
N LEU A 499 -16.75 -1.84 19.47
CA LEU A 499 -17.89 -2.34 18.71
C LEU A 499 -17.41 -3.16 17.51
N LYS A 500 -16.40 -2.67 16.78
CA LYS A 500 -15.83 -3.37 15.63
C LYS A 500 -15.17 -4.70 16.00
N VAL A 501 -14.41 -4.75 17.10
CA VAL A 501 -13.77 -5.98 17.63
C VAL A 501 -14.82 -6.98 18.10
N TYR A 502 -15.76 -6.58 18.97
CA TYR A 502 -16.81 -7.48 19.47
C TYR A 502 -17.69 -8.02 18.34
N THR A 503 -17.96 -7.19 17.34
CA THR A 503 -18.74 -7.62 16.18
C THR A 503 -17.97 -8.66 15.34
N GLU A 504 -16.64 -8.55 15.25
CA GLU A 504 -15.81 -9.55 14.59
C GLU A 504 -15.62 -10.82 15.42
N MET A 505 -15.42 -10.71 16.74
CA MET A 505 -15.41 -11.87 17.63
C MET A 505 -16.75 -12.62 17.62
N TYR A 506 -17.85 -11.88 17.53
CA TYR A 506 -19.18 -12.44 17.33
C TYR A 506 -19.28 -13.15 15.97
N ALA A 507 -18.83 -12.53 14.87
CA ALA A 507 -18.77 -13.17 13.56
C ALA A 507 -17.89 -14.44 13.57
N TYR A 508 -16.74 -14.40 14.24
CA TYR A 508 -15.85 -15.54 14.41
C TYR A 508 -16.49 -16.67 15.21
N SER A 509 -17.14 -16.33 16.32
CA SER A 509 -17.85 -17.30 17.16
C SER A 509 -19.04 -17.92 16.43
N LEU A 510 -19.80 -17.11 15.68
CA LEU A 510 -20.85 -17.56 14.78
C LEU A 510 -20.28 -18.50 13.71
N SER A 511 -19.09 -18.22 13.16
CA SER A 511 -18.46 -19.08 12.16
C SER A 511 -18.10 -20.47 12.72
N ARG A 512 -17.74 -20.52 14.01
CA ARG A 512 -17.36 -21.74 14.73
C ARG A 512 -18.52 -22.46 15.44
N ASP A 513 -19.75 -21.97 15.28
CA ASP A 513 -20.96 -22.53 15.91
C ASP A 513 -20.89 -22.57 17.45
N ASN A 514 -20.36 -21.51 18.05
CA ASN A 514 -20.30 -21.41 19.51
C ASN A 514 -21.70 -21.15 20.10
N HIS A 515 -22.09 -21.93 21.12
CA HIS A 515 -23.42 -21.88 21.76
C HIS A 515 -23.40 -21.24 23.15
N SER A 516 -22.50 -20.26 23.38
CA SER A 516 -22.47 -19.57 24.67
C SER A 516 -23.74 -18.76 24.90
N MET A 517 -24.15 -18.60 26.17
CA MET A 517 -25.35 -17.87 26.57
C MET A 517 -25.37 -16.42 26.05
N ILE A 518 -24.18 -15.81 25.93
CA ILE A 518 -23.98 -14.46 25.36
C ILE A 518 -24.39 -14.40 23.89
N MET A 519 -24.20 -15.48 23.11
CA MET A 519 -24.60 -15.53 21.69
C MET A 519 -26.12 -15.44 21.53
N GLU A 520 -26.88 -16.08 22.42
CA GLU A 520 -28.34 -16.03 22.39
C GLU A 520 -28.88 -14.63 22.72
N ASP A 521 -28.22 -13.93 23.64
CA ASP A 521 -28.60 -12.56 24.00
C ASP A 521 -28.29 -11.55 22.89
N ILE A 522 -27.15 -11.71 22.22
CA ILE A 522 -26.80 -10.91 21.03
C ILE A 522 -27.74 -11.24 19.86
N ASP A 523 -28.12 -12.50 19.66
CA ASP A 523 -29.06 -12.92 18.62
C ASP A 523 -30.45 -12.30 18.83
N LYS A 524 -30.94 -12.24 20.07
CA LYS A 524 -32.18 -11.52 20.43
C LYS A 524 -32.08 -10.03 20.13
N LEU A 525 -31.00 -9.37 20.56
CA LEU A 525 -30.77 -7.95 20.31
C LEU A 525 -30.74 -7.64 18.80
N LEU A 526 -30.10 -8.48 18.01
CA LEU A 526 -30.05 -8.35 16.56
C LEU A 526 -31.35 -8.78 15.88
N THR A 527 -32.30 -9.42 16.55
CA THR A 527 -33.61 -9.71 15.95
C THR A 527 -34.50 -8.46 15.90
N GLU A 528 -34.27 -7.48 16.77
CA GLU A 528 -35.06 -6.25 16.83
C GLU A 528 -34.68 -5.27 15.68
N ASP A 529 -35.51 -5.21 14.62
CA ASP A 529 -35.33 -4.34 13.43
C ASP A 529 -35.57 -2.83 13.68
N GLN A 530 -35.55 -2.36 14.93
CA GLN A 530 -36.04 -1.03 15.29
C GLN A 530 -35.04 0.11 15.09
N SER A 531 -33.73 -0.17 14.92
CA SER A 531 -32.69 0.86 14.80
C SER A 531 -31.83 0.74 13.53
N LYS A 532 -31.52 1.89 12.91
CA LYS A 532 -30.57 1.99 11.78
C LYS A 532 -29.17 1.47 12.15
N PHE A 533 -28.82 1.57 13.43
CA PHE A 533 -27.58 1.05 13.99
C PHE A 533 -27.52 -0.48 13.95
N GLY A 534 -28.57 -1.16 14.42
CA GLY A 534 -28.67 -2.62 14.36
C GLY A 534 -28.57 -3.17 12.93
N LEU A 535 -29.24 -2.52 11.97
CA LEU A 535 -29.13 -2.90 10.55
C LEU A 535 -27.71 -2.75 9.99
N THR A 536 -26.99 -1.70 10.38
CA THR A 536 -25.60 -1.48 9.97
C THR A 536 -24.68 -2.56 10.55
N LEU A 537 -24.91 -2.94 11.81
CA LEU A 537 -24.17 -4.00 12.49
C LEU A 537 -24.39 -5.36 11.79
N LYS A 538 -25.65 -5.70 11.44
CA LYS A 538 -26.01 -6.91 10.69
C LYS A 538 -25.26 -7.01 9.36
N ILE A 539 -25.24 -5.92 8.58
CA ILE A 539 -24.52 -5.86 7.30
C ILE A 539 -23.01 -6.06 7.50
N TYR A 540 -22.46 -5.43 8.53
CA TYR A 540 -21.04 -5.59 8.86
C TYR A 540 -20.71 -7.05 9.25
N ILE A 541 -21.52 -7.68 10.11
CA ILE A 541 -21.35 -9.10 10.50
C ILE A 541 -21.43 -10.01 9.27
N ILE A 542 -22.44 -9.83 8.41
CA ILE A 542 -22.60 -10.61 7.17
C ILE A 542 -21.38 -10.46 6.26
N LYS A 543 -20.87 -9.24 6.11
CA LYS A 543 -19.66 -8.97 5.31
C LYS A 543 -18.45 -9.71 5.90
N GLN A 544 -18.27 -9.67 7.22
CA GLN A 544 -17.17 -10.38 7.88
C GLN A 544 -17.30 -11.89 7.68
N LEU A 545 -18.48 -12.46 7.90
CA LEU A 545 -18.71 -13.89 7.67
C LEU A 545 -18.41 -14.31 6.22
N CYS A 546 -18.81 -13.52 5.22
CA CYS A 546 -18.46 -13.78 3.81
C CYS A 546 -16.94 -13.77 3.60
N GLN A 547 -16.22 -12.83 4.23
CA GLN A 547 -14.77 -12.74 4.15
C GLN A 547 -14.08 -13.93 4.82
N MET A 548 -14.55 -14.34 6.00
CA MET A 548 -13.97 -15.45 6.78
C MET A 548 -14.16 -16.80 6.10
N TYR A 549 -15.31 -17.02 5.47
CA TYR A 549 -15.58 -18.25 4.71
C TYR A 549 -15.08 -18.19 3.26
N HIS A 550 -14.63 -17.04 2.77
CA HIS A 550 -14.30 -16.78 1.36
C HIS A 550 -15.45 -17.11 0.38
N ILE A 551 -16.69 -16.84 0.79
CA ILE A 551 -17.91 -17.15 0.03
C ILE A 551 -18.69 -15.90 -0.34
N LYS A 552 -19.61 -16.05 -1.31
CA LYS A 552 -20.58 -15.00 -1.64
C LYS A 552 -21.76 -15.04 -0.67
N LEU A 553 -22.50 -13.93 -0.58
CA LEU A 553 -23.69 -13.80 0.27
C LEU A 553 -24.72 -14.93 0.03
N GLU A 554 -24.85 -15.39 -1.20
CA GLU A 554 -25.81 -16.41 -1.63
C GLU A 554 -25.51 -17.79 -1.03
N GLU A 555 -24.22 -18.12 -0.86
CA GLU A 555 -23.71 -19.38 -0.32
C GLU A 555 -23.73 -19.39 1.21
N LEU A 556 -23.80 -18.22 1.84
CA LEU A 556 -23.84 -18.06 3.28
C LEU A 556 -25.15 -18.57 3.89
N TYR A 557 -26.23 -18.57 3.12
CA TYR A 557 -27.52 -19.14 3.53
C TYR A 557 -27.38 -20.61 3.89
N ASP A 558 -26.80 -21.41 3.00
CA ASP A 558 -26.70 -22.87 3.13
C ASP A 558 -25.98 -23.30 4.41
N ILE A 559 -25.02 -22.48 4.87
CA ILE A 559 -24.25 -22.70 6.11
C ILE A 559 -25.10 -22.40 7.35
N PHE A 560 -25.89 -21.32 7.33
CA PHE A 560 -26.65 -20.84 8.49
C PHE A 560 -28.10 -21.35 8.55
N VAL A 561 -28.60 -22.07 7.54
CA VAL A 561 -29.94 -22.71 7.56
C VAL A 561 -30.13 -23.62 8.78
N ASN A 562 -29.08 -24.36 9.15
CA ASN A 562 -29.15 -25.36 10.23
C ASN A 562 -28.70 -24.83 11.59
N ARG A 563 -28.19 -23.59 11.68
CA ARG A 563 -27.69 -22.99 12.92
C ARG A 563 -28.77 -22.24 13.70
N ASN A 564 -28.68 -22.18 15.02
CA ASN A 564 -29.63 -21.47 15.89
C ASN A 564 -29.36 -19.95 15.93
N CYS A 565 -29.44 -19.28 14.78
CA CYS A 565 -29.29 -17.82 14.67
C CYS A 565 -30.51 -17.23 13.95
N TYR A 566 -31.40 -16.59 14.70
CA TYR A 566 -32.73 -16.21 14.22
C TYR A 566 -32.69 -15.00 13.28
N TRP A 567 -31.90 -13.96 13.59
CA TRP A 567 -31.87 -12.75 12.77
C TRP A 567 -31.28 -12.99 11.38
N ILE A 568 -30.25 -13.85 11.27
CA ILE A 568 -29.64 -14.24 9.99
C ILE A 568 -30.65 -15.05 9.15
N LYS A 569 -31.36 -15.99 9.79
CA LYS A 569 -32.41 -16.78 9.14
C LYS A 569 -33.57 -15.92 8.63
N GLU A 570 -33.94 -14.87 9.34
CA GLU A 570 -35.00 -13.96 8.88
C GLU A 570 -34.58 -13.20 7.61
N ILE A 571 -33.34 -12.70 7.55
CA ILE A 571 -32.81 -12.02 6.35
C ILE A 571 -32.80 -12.97 5.16
N PHE A 572 -32.33 -14.21 5.34
CA PHE A 572 -32.23 -15.15 4.24
C PHE A 572 -33.55 -15.85 3.90
N SER A 573 -34.50 -15.98 4.83
CA SER A 573 -35.84 -16.48 4.51
C SER A 573 -36.64 -15.48 3.67
N ARG A 574 -36.45 -14.17 3.89
CA ARG A 574 -36.93 -13.13 2.95
C ARG A 574 -36.25 -13.25 1.59
N TYR A 575 -34.96 -13.59 1.54
CA TYR A 575 -34.22 -13.84 0.30
C TYR A 575 -34.65 -15.13 -0.42
N SER A 576 -34.91 -16.23 0.30
CA SER A 576 -35.33 -17.52 -0.28
C SER A 576 -36.79 -17.55 -0.71
N GLN A 577 -37.68 -16.82 -0.01
CA GLN A 577 -39.04 -16.53 -0.49
C GLN A 577 -39.01 -15.72 -1.80
N GLN A 578 -37.98 -14.90 -2.03
CA GLN A 578 -37.72 -14.25 -3.31
C GLN A 578 -37.05 -15.18 -4.35
N GLN A 579 -36.33 -16.23 -3.93
CA GLN A 579 -35.73 -17.23 -4.83
C GLN A 579 -36.73 -18.25 -5.41
N GLY A 580 -37.93 -18.42 -4.84
CA GLY A 580 -39.05 -19.10 -5.53
C GLY A 580 -39.43 -18.43 -6.87
N HIS A 581 -38.98 -17.19 -7.09
CA HIS A 581 -39.06 -16.44 -8.34
C HIS A 581 -37.76 -16.46 -9.17
N LYS A 582 -36.88 -17.46 -9.03
CA LYS A 582 -35.55 -17.54 -9.71
C LYS A 582 -35.55 -17.42 -11.25
N PHE A 583 -36.69 -17.50 -11.94
CA PHE A 583 -36.81 -17.11 -13.36
C PHE A 583 -36.85 -15.58 -13.60
N LYS A 584 -37.10 -14.77 -12.56
CA LYS A 584 -37.18 -13.30 -12.62
C LYS A 584 -35.85 -12.58 -12.33
N GLN A 585 -34.83 -13.24 -11.77
CA GLN A 585 -33.69 -12.55 -11.13
C GLN A 585 -32.51 -12.14 -12.03
N ASN A 586 -32.48 -12.49 -13.32
CA ASN A 586 -31.51 -11.87 -14.23
C ASN A 586 -32.03 -10.58 -14.88
N ILE A 587 -33.28 -10.19 -14.60
CA ILE A 587 -33.92 -9.00 -15.16
C ILE A 587 -33.94 -7.90 -14.10
N ILE A 588 -33.15 -6.87 -14.31
CA ILE A 588 -33.16 -5.64 -13.52
C ILE A 588 -34.40 -4.85 -13.93
N LEU A 589 -35.43 -4.88 -13.08
CA LEU A 589 -36.62 -4.06 -13.27
C LEU A 589 -36.32 -2.60 -12.91
N PRO A 590 -36.78 -1.63 -13.71
CA PRO A 590 -36.57 -0.22 -13.40
C PRO A 590 -37.36 0.16 -12.14
N THR A 591 -36.66 0.41 -11.04
CA THR A 591 -37.29 0.88 -9.79
C THR A 591 -37.78 2.33 -9.95
N PRO A 592 -38.97 2.67 -9.44
CA PRO A 592 -39.38 4.07 -9.33
C PRO A 592 -38.32 4.87 -8.59
N LEU A 593 -38.13 6.15 -8.95
CA LEU A 593 -37.32 7.08 -8.17
C LEU A 593 -37.71 7.01 -6.68
N PHE A 594 -36.74 7.09 -5.78
CA PHE A 594 -36.91 6.81 -4.34
C PHE A 594 -38.14 7.47 -3.70
N GLU A 595 -38.49 8.67 -4.17
CA GLU A 595 -39.64 9.48 -3.73
C GLU A 595 -41.01 8.85 -4.08
N GLY A 596 -41.10 8.01 -5.11
CA GLY A 596 -42.35 7.35 -5.57
C GLY A 596 -42.54 5.91 -5.11
N SER A 597 -41.62 5.36 -4.31
CA SER A 597 -41.62 3.93 -3.92
C SER A 597 -42.89 3.48 -3.19
N GLN A 598 -43.41 4.30 -2.27
CA GLN A 598 -44.64 4.00 -1.54
C GLN A 598 -45.90 4.11 -2.41
N GLU A 599 -45.93 5.08 -3.32
CA GLU A 599 -47.04 5.26 -4.27
C GLU A 599 -47.11 4.09 -5.26
N TYR A 600 -45.96 3.62 -5.74
CA TYR A 600 -45.86 2.44 -6.59
C TYR A 600 -46.38 1.16 -5.91
N ILE A 601 -45.99 0.90 -4.67
CA ILE A 601 -46.48 -0.27 -3.90
C ILE A 601 -48.01 -0.24 -3.78
N ASN A 602 -48.58 0.95 -3.54
CA ASN A 602 -50.02 1.11 -3.40
C ASN A 602 -50.73 0.88 -4.74
N MET A 603 -50.19 1.40 -5.86
CA MET A 603 -50.76 1.20 -7.19
C MET A 603 -50.71 -0.24 -7.67
N ASN A 604 -49.58 -0.93 -7.43
CA ASN A 604 -49.42 -2.32 -7.80
C ASN A 604 -50.44 -3.22 -7.07
N LYS A 605 -50.68 -2.96 -5.77
CA LYS A 605 -51.72 -3.68 -5.00
C LYS A 605 -53.13 -3.46 -5.55
N THR A 606 -53.45 -2.26 -6.04
CA THR A 606 -54.76 -1.96 -6.64
C THR A 606 -54.92 -2.60 -8.02
N LEU A 607 -53.84 -2.67 -8.81
CA LEU A 607 -53.85 -3.32 -10.13
C LEU A 607 -53.92 -4.85 -10.06
N ASP A 608 -53.35 -5.47 -9.02
CA ASP A 608 -53.43 -6.92 -8.79
C ASP A 608 -54.83 -7.38 -8.29
N ASN A 609 -55.61 -6.48 -7.70
CA ASN A 609 -56.99 -6.72 -7.24
C ASN A 609 -58.00 -6.36 -8.36
N ASN A 610 -58.06 -7.20 -9.39
CA ASN A 610 -58.73 -7.00 -10.70
C ASN A 610 -60.26 -6.67 -10.75
N GLU A 611 -60.94 -6.30 -9.67
CA GLU A 611 -62.42 -6.29 -9.65
C GLU A 611 -63.13 -4.93 -9.76
N LEU A 612 -62.46 -3.77 -9.76
CA LEU A 612 -63.19 -2.49 -9.73
C LEU A 612 -62.66 -1.46 -10.74
N VAL A 613 -63.28 -1.44 -11.94
CA VAL A 613 -63.17 -0.35 -12.94
C VAL A 613 -63.32 1.03 -12.29
N TYR A 614 -64.10 1.13 -11.22
CA TYR A 614 -64.28 2.34 -10.41
C TYR A 614 -63.00 2.81 -9.70
N GLU A 615 -62.23 1.89 -9.10
CA GLU A 615 -60.96 2.22 -8.43
C GLU A 615 -59.89 2.68 -9.43
N MET A 616 -59.88 2.07 -10.62
CA MET A 616 -59.00 2.48 -11.71
C MET A 616 -59.34 3.88 -12.24
N LYS A 617 -60.62 4.25 -12.32
CA LYS A 617 -61.01 5.64 -12.66
C LYS A 617 -60.50 6.64 -11.63
N ASN A 618 -60.62 6.31 -10.33
CA ASN A 618 -60.09 7.16 -9.26
C ASN A 618 -58.55 7.29 -9.33
N LEU A 619 -57.84 6.21 -9.68
CA LEU A 619 -56.39 6.27 -9.90
C LEU A 619 -56.02 7.15 -11.10
N ILE A 620 -56.74 7.05 -12.22
CA ILE A 620 -56.51 7.90 -13.40
C ILE A 620 -56.78 9.38 -13.06
N GLU A 621 -57.83 9.68 -12.29
CA GLU A 621 -58.11 11.05 -11.85
C GLU A 621 -56.97 11.58 -10.97
N ARG A 622 -56.44 10.76 -10.05
CA ARG A 622 -55.26 11.10 -9.23
C ARG A 622 -54.01 11.36 -10.06
N CYS A 623 -53.80 10.60 -11.15
CA CYS A 623 -52.68 10.81 -12.06
C CYS A 623 -52.70 12.23 -12.64
N SER A 624 -53.88 12.76 -12.98
CA SER A 624 -54.01 14.12 -13.53
C SER A 624 -53.62 15.24 -12.55
N ASN A 625 -53.58 14.95 -11.25
CA ASN A 625 -53.34 15.91 -10.17
C ASN A 625 -52.02 15.66 -9.42
N ASN A 626 -51.31 14.57 -9.70
CA ASN A 626 -50.01 14.25 -9.08
C ASN A 626 -49.10 13.57 -10.10
N GLN A 627 -47.96 14.21 -10.37
CA GLN A 627 -46.96 13.71 -11.31
C GLN A 627 -46.34 12.37 -10.85
N HIS A 628 -46.02 12.23 -9.56
CA HIS A 628 -45.45 10.99 -9.02
C HIS A 628 -46.43 9.82 -9.16
N ALA A 629 -47.73 10.09 -8.96
CA ALA A 629 -48.79 9.13 -9.21
C ALA A 629 -48.85 8.73 -10.70
N SER A 630 -48.82 9.71 -11.63
CA SER A 630 -48.76 9.44 -13.07
C SER A 630 -47.55 8.59 -13.48
N TYR A 631 -46.37 8.90 -12.94
CA TYR A 631 -45.15 8.14 -13.20
C TYR A 631 -45.26 6.71 -12.68
N CYS A 632 -45.65 6.54 -11.41
CA CYS A 632 -45.80 5.23 -10.79
C CYS A 632 -46.84 4.37 -11.52
N PHE A 633 -47.92 4.97 -12.00
CA PHE A 633 -48.98 4.28 -12.75
C PHE A 633 -48.44 3.68 -14.05
N ILE A 634 -47.73 4.46 -14.88
CA ILE A 634 -47.14 3.95 -16.13
C ILE A 634 -46.05 2.91 -15.82
N MET A 635 -45.26 3.13 -14.77
CA MET A 635 -44.21 2.19 -14.36
C MET A 635 -44.75 0.81 -13.98
N THR A 636 -45.95 0.72 -13.39
CA THR A 636 -46.57 -0.59 -13.10
C THR A 636 -46.84 -1.36 -14.40
N PHE A 637 -47.32 -0.71 -15.45
CA PHE A 637 -47.49 -1.36 -16.76
C PHE A 637 -46.15 -1.73 -17.41
N VAL A 638 -45.08 -0.94 -17.22
CA VAL A 638 -43.71 -1.30 -17.67
C VAL A 638 -43.20 -2.55 -16.93
N HIS A 639 -43.53 -2.72 -15.66
CA HIS A 639 -43.16 -3.93 -14.90
C HIS A 639 -43.95 -5.15 -15.38
N HIS A 640 -45.26 -5.01 -15.63
CA HIS A 640 -46.06 -6.09 -16.21
C HIS A 640 -45.64 -6.44 -17.64
N TYR A 641 -45.13 -5.46 -18.41
CA TYR A 641 -44.66 -5.67 -19.78
C TYR A 641 -43.54 -6.73 -19.88
N VAL A 642 -42.73 -6.88 -18.83
CA VAL A 642 -41.66 -7.90 -18.76
C VAL A 642 -42.20 -9.33 -18.84
N ASN A 643 -43.50 -9.54 -18.59
CA ASN A 643 -44.13 -10.85 -18.75
C ASN A 643 -44.07 -11.39 -20.20
N PHE A 644 -43.97 -10.52 -21.21
CA PHE A 644 -43.76 -10.95 -22.59
C PHE A 644 -42.38 -11.58 -22.82
N TYR A 645 -41.36 -11.13 -22.09
CA TYR A 645 -40.03 -11.75 -22.11
C TYR A 645 -39.99 -13.05 -21.30
N THR A 646 -40.66 -13.12 -20.14
CA THR A 646 -40.56 -14.29 -19.24
C THR A 646 -41.53 -15.42 -19.57
N THR A 647 -42.77 -15.11 -19.96
CA THR A 647 -43.84 -16.08 -20.14
C THR A 647 -44.48 -16.06 -21.53
N ASN A 648 -44.16 -15.05 -22.36
CA ASN A 648 -44.75 -14.80 -23.68
C ASN A 648 -46.30 -14.81 -23.65
N LYS A 649 -46.89 -14.33 -22.55
CA LYS A 649 -48.34 -14.25 -22.36
C LYS A 649 -48.80 -12.81 -22.42
N CYS A 650 -49.83 -12.57 -23.23
CA CYS A 650 -50.63 -11.36 -23.18
C CYS A 650 -51.49 -11.39 -21.90
N ASN A 651 -51.63 -10.25 -21.23
CA ASN A 651 -52.53 -10.13 -20.08
C ASN A 651 -53.86 -9.55 -20.56
N ASP A 652 -54.71 -10.42 -21.12
CA ASP A 652 -55.97 -10.04 -21.79
C ASP A 652 -56.91 -9.24 -20.87
N ASP A 653 -56.85 -9.47 -19.56
CA ASP A 653 -57.64 -8.74 -18.55
C ASP A 653 -57.24 -7.26 -18.48
N HIS A 654 -55.94 -6.95 -18.54
CA HIS A 654 -55.47 -5.56 -18.56
C HIS A 654 -55.76 -4.87 -19.90
N VAL A 655 -55.73 -5.61 -21.02
CA VAL A 655 -56.12 -5.08 -22.34
C VAL A 655 -57.60 -4.66 -22.31
N GLN A 656 -58.48 -5.55 -21.86
CA GLN A 656 -59.92 -5.25 -21.75
C GLN A 656 -60.19 -4.10 -20.77
N LEU A 657 -59.41 -3.99 -19.69
CA LEU A 657 -59.50 -2.90 -18.73
C LEU A 657 -59.11 -1.55 -19.35
N ILE A 658 -57.99 -1.50 -20.09
CA ILE A 658 -57.52 -0.28 -20.79
C ILE A 658 -58.52 0.14 -21.87
N GLU A 659 -59.08 -0.80 -22.62
CA GLU A 659 -60.12 -0.53 -23.63
C GLU A 659 -61.38 0.07 -23.00
N LYS A 660 -61.85 -0.48 -21.86
CA LYS A 660 -62.99 0.08 -21.11
C LYS A 660 -62.73 1.49 -20.54
N LEU A 661 -61.47 1.84 -20.32
CA LEU A 661 -61.04 3.13 -19.75
C LEU A 661 -60.51 4.12 -20.80
N GLN A 662 -60.68 3.83 -22.10
CA GLN A 662 -60.14 4.61 -23.21
C GLN A 662 -60.45 6.11 -23.11
N THR A 663 -61.69 6.49 -22.75
CA THR A 663 -62.08 7.91 -22.66
C THR A 663 -61.35 8.64 -21.54
N ASP A 664 -61.12 7.98 -20.41
CA ASP A 664 -60.52 8.57 -19.22
C ASP A 664 -58.99 8.62 -19.37
N LEU A 665 -58.39 7.58 -19.95
CA LEU A 665 -56.96 7.55 -20.29
C LEU A 665 -56.60 8.57 -21.37
N ASN A 666 -57.42 8.76 -22.40
CA ASN A 666 -57.17 9.78 -23.41
C ASN A 666 -57.27 11.20 -22.85
N LYS A 667 -58.12 11.43 -21.85
CA LYS A 667 -58.20 12.73 -21.16
C LYS A 667 -56.98 12.99 -20.27
N CYS A 668 -56.41 11.95 -19.65
CA CYS A 668 -55.30 12.09 -18.71
C CYS A 668 -53.93 12.04 -19.39
N PHE A 669 -53.71 11.12 -20.34
CA PHE A 669 -52.39 10.83 -20.94
C PHE A 669 -52.32 11.12 -22.45
N GLU A 670 -53.38 11.70 -23.03
CA GLU A 670 -53.55 11.90 -24.46
C GLU A 670 -53.54 10.60 -25.29
N PRO A 671 -53.86 10.66 -26.61
CA PRO A 671 -53.81 9.48 -27.47
C PRO A 671 -52.45 8.77 -27.49
N ILE A 672 -51.36 9.48 -27.20
CA ILE A 672 -50.01 8.90 -27.20
C ILE A 672 -49.77 8.02 -25.97
N GLY A 673 -50.21 8.44 -24.78
CA GLY A 673 -50.07 7.66 -23.56
C GLY A 673 -51.06 6.49 -23.51
N TYR A 674 -52.28 6.69 -24.01
CA TYR A 674 -53.23 5.59 -24.20
C TYR A 674 -52.65 4.50 -25.13
N LYS A 675 -52.10 4.90 -26.29
CA LYS A 675 -51.45 3.96 -27.21
C LYS A 675 -50.26 3.24 -26.56
N LEU A 676 -49.46 3.93 -25.76
CA LEU A 676 -48.35 3.30 -25.05
C LEU A 676 -48.84 2.22 -24.07
N LEU A 677 -49.87 2.51 -23.27
CA LEU A 677 -50.44 1.54 -22.32
C LEU A 677 -51.01 0.32 -23.03
N VAL A 678 -51.71 0.51 -24.16
CA VAL A 678 -52.19 -0.59 -25.00
C VAL A 678 -51.03 -1.45 -25.50
N LEU A 679 -49.95 -0.83 -26.01
CA LEU A 679 -48.77 -1.54 -26.52
C LEU A 679 -47.98 -2.25 -25.41
N LEU A 680 -47.95 -1.72 -24.19
CA LEU A 680 -47.37 -2.39 -23.02
C LEU A 680 -48.18 -3.63 -22.60
N CYS A 681 -49.48 -3.67 -22.92
CA CYS A 681 -50.32 -4.83 -22.63
C CYS A 681 -50.44 -5.84 -23.77
N GLN A 682 -50.22 -5.44 -25.03
CA GLN A 682 -50.34 -6.29 -26.23
C GLN A 682 -49.00 -6.68 -26.86
N ASN A 683 -47.89 -6.17 -26.31
CA ASN A 683 -46.57 -6.14 -26.94
C ASN A 683 -46.51 -5.21 -28.16
N PHE A 684 -45.31 -4.70 -28.43
CA PHE A 684 -45.10 -3.84 -29.60
C PHE A 684 -45.02 -4.69 -30.86
N SER A 685 -45.20 -4.08 -32.04
CA SER A 685 -45.01 -4.78 -33.32
C SER A 685 -43.59 -5.34 -33.44
N VAL A 686 -43.42 -6.46 -34.16
CA VAL A 686 -42.12 -7.16 -34.28
C VAL A 686 -41.00 -6.24 -34.79
N ASP A 687 -41.31 -5.27 -35.64
CA ASP A 687 -40.36 -4.29 -36.18
C ASP A 687 -40.03 -3.13 -35.20
N SER A 688 -40.70 -3.06 -34.05
CA SER A 688 -40.48 -2.02 -33.04
C SER A 688 -39.25 -2.31 -32.19
N TYR A 689 -38.46 -1.27 -31.90
CA TYR A 689 -37.37 -1.35 -30.91
C TYR A 689 -37.84 -1.89 -29.55
N TYR A 690 -39.09 -1.63 -29.16
CA TYR A 690 -39.61 -2.02 -27.85
C TYR A 690 -40.09 -3.47 -27.77
N HIS A 691 -40.29 -4.18 -28.88
CA HIS A 691 -40.89 -5.52 -28.92
C HIS A 691 -40.12 -6.55 -28.09
N LEU A 692 -40.73 -7.13 -27.06
CA LEU A 692 -40.09 -8.16 -26.24
C LEU A 692 -40.29 -9.56 -26.83
N ASN A 693 -39.20 -10.32 -26.91
CA ASN A 693 -39.18 -11.72 -27.35
C ASN A 693 -38.33 -12.54 -26.36
N GLN A 694 -38.61 -13.84 -26.23
CA GLN A 694 -37.91 -14.70 -25.26
C GLN A 694 -36.44 -14.98 -25.62
N THR A 695 -36.06 -14.74 -26.89
CA THR A 695 -34.73 -15.07 -27.43
C THR A 695 -33.72 -13.92 -27.33
N MET A 696 -34.11 -12.74 -26.84
CA MET A 696 -33.22 -11.59 -26.73
C MET A 696 -32.26 -11.70 -25.56
N SER A 697 -31.11 -11.04 -25.68
CA SER A 697 -30.17 -10.93 -24.56
C SER A 697 -30.69 -10.00 -23.46
N LEU A 698 -30.24 -10.25 -22.23
CA LEU A 698 -30.59 -9.45 -21.06
C LEU A 698 -30.18 -7.97 -21.20
N ASP A 699 -29.05 -7.69 -21.84
CA ASP A 699 -28.61 -6.31 -22.10
C ASP A 699 -29.60 -5.56 -23.00
N MET A 700 -30.10 -6.22 -24.06
CA MET A 700 -31.11 -5.62 -24.93
C MET A 700 -32.44 -5.39 -24.20
N LEU A 701 -32.86 -6.32 -23.34
CA LEU A 701 -34.02 -6.16 -22.47
C LEU A 701 -33.86 -4.95 -21.54
N HIS A 702 -32.75 -4.84 -20.81
CA HIS A 702 -32.50 -3.74 -19.88
C HIS A 702 -32.47 -2.38 -20.57
N ARG A 703 -31.83 -2.26 -21.74
CA ARG A 703 -31.83 -1.01 -22.52
C ARG A 703 -33.24 -0.58 -22.93
N ARG A 704 -34.12 -1.52 -23.25
CA ARG A 704 -35.51 -1.24 -23.62
C ARG A 704 -36.34 -0.83 -22.40
N LEU A 705 -36.15 -1.49 -21.26
CA LEU A 705 -36.81 -1.11 -20.01
C LEU A 705 -36.35 0.26 -19.49
N LEU A 706 -35.06 0.59 -19.65
CA LEU A 706 -34.54 1.92 -19.35
C LEU A 706 -35.19 2.99 -20.25
N ALA A 707 -35.27 2.74 -21.56
CA ALA A 707 -35.92 3.65 -22.49
C ALA A 707 -37.41 3.84 -22.15
N LEU A 708 -38.12 2.78 -21.76
CA LEU A 708 -39.52 2.87 -21.31
C LEU A 708 -39.66 3.64 -19.98
N ASN A 709 -38.70 3.51 -19.07
CA ASN A 709 -38.69 4.29 -17.82
C ASN A 709 -38.54 5.79 -18.12
N ILE A 710 -37.67 6.17 -19.05
CA ILE A 710 -37.53 7.57 -19.51
C ILE A 710 -38.82 8.07 -20.15
N VAL A 711 -39.47 7.25 -20.99
CA VAL A 711 -40.77 7.59 -21.61
C VAL A 711 -41.86 7.76 -20.55
N ALA A 712 -41.89 6.91 -19.51
CA ALA A 712 -42.83 7.01 -18.40
C ALA A 712 -42.65 8.34 -17.63
N ILE A 713 -41.41 8.78 -17.41
CA ILE A 713 -41.09 10.08 -16.81
C ILE A 713 -41.65 11.20 -17.69
N PHE A 714 -41.37 11.20 -18.99
CA PHE A 714 -41.84 12.27 -19.89
C PHE A 714 -43.36 12.33 -19.99
N LEU A 715 -44.05 11.19 -20.03
CA LEU A 715 -45.51 11.15 -20.01
C LEU A 715 -46.09 11.60 -18.66
N SER A 716 -45.39 11.38 -17.55
CA SER A 716 -45.84 11.86 -16.24
C SER A 716 -45.87 13.38 -16.17
N PHE A 717 -44.86 14.05 -16.74
CA PHE A 717 -44.81 15.52 -16.84
C PHE A 717 -45.91 16.08 -17.74
N LYS A 718 -46.38 15.30 -18.71
CA LYS A 718 -47.46 15.69 -19.63
C LYS A 718 -48.85 15.48 -19.04
N ALA A 719 -49.03 14.41 -18.25
CA ALA A 719 -50.30 14.08 -17.60
C ALA A 719 -50.67 15.05 -16.47
N TYR A 720 -49.66 15.68 -15.87
CA TYR A 720 -49.84 16.66 -14.81
C TYR A 720 -50.31 18.02 -15.38
N LYS A 721 -51.46 18.52 -14.90
CA LYS A 721 -52.10 19.73 -15.43
C LYS A 721 -51.33 21.03 -15.19
N ASN A 722 -50.39 21.05 -14.24
CA ASN A 722 -49.60 22.24 -13.93
C ASN A 722 -48.23 22.16 -14.62
N SER A 723 -47.83 23.23 -15.31
CA SER A 723 -46.50 23.31 -15.93
C SER A 723 -45.40 23.32 -14.86
N THR A 724 -44.60 22.27 -14.83
CA THR A 724 -43.31 22.23 -14.11
C THR A 724 -42.19 22.77 -15.00
N PHE A 725 -41.06 23.15 -14.39
CA PHE A 725 -39.87 23.63 -15.11
C PHE A 725 -39.40 22.66 -16.21
N LEU A 726 -39.39 21.35 -15.92
CA LEU A 726 -39.00 20.34 -16.90
C LEU A 726 -40.06 20.19 -18.01
N SER A 727 -41.35 20.32 -17.68
CA SER A 727 -42.42 20.25 -18.68
C SER A 727 -42.36 21.42 -19.68
N SER A 728 -41.96 22.62 -19.25
CA SER A 728 -41.80 23.79 -20.14
C SER A 728 -40.56 23.73 -21.03
N ILE A 729 -39.61 22.83 -20.74
CA ILE A 729 -38.46 22.52 -21.60
C ILE A 729 -38.83 21.46 -22.65
N LEU A 730 -39.70 20.53 -22.27
CA LEU A 730 -40.08 19.37 -23.10
C LEU A 730 -41.30 19.64 -23.99
N PHE A 731 -42.17 20.58 -23.59
CA PHE A 731 -43.46 20.86 -24.22
C PHE A 731 -43.72 22.37 -24.28
N ASP A 732 -44.54 22.80 -25.24
CA ASP A 732 -44.99 24.17 -25.35
C ASP A 732 -45.92 24.58 -24.18
N GLU A 733 -46.32 25.86 -24.13
CA GLU A 733 -47.20 26.41 -23.08
C GLU A 733 -48.58 25.73 -22.99
N ARG A 734 -48.94 24.90 -23.98
CA ARG A 734 -50.17 24.10 -24.02
C ARG A 734 -49.90 22.61 -23.81
N LEU A 735 -48.72 22.24 -23.30
CA LEU A 735 -48.23 20.88 -23.08
C LEU A 735 -48.20 20.01 -24.36
N LYS A 736 -48.07 20.63 -25.54
CA LYS A 736 -47.90 19.92 -26.82
C LYS A 736 -46.44 19.80 -27.20
N MET A 737 -46.12 18.80 -28.01
CA MET A 737 -44.78 18.67 -28.59
C MET A 737 -44.52 19.86 -29.53
N PRO A 738 -43.42 20.60 -29.33
CA PRO A 738 -43.00 21.67 -30.22
C PRO A 738 -42.77 21.14 -31.63
N LYS A 739 -43.14 21.94 -32.64
CA LYS A 739 -42.88 21.60 -34.04
C LYS A 739 -41.39 21.64 -34.40
N ASN A 740 -40.62 22.45 -33.68
CA ASN A 740 -39.18 22.58 -33.79
C ASN A 740 -38.59 22.71 -32.38
N TYR A 741 -37.91 21.67 -31.92
CA TYR A 741 -37.34 21.63 -30.57
C TYR A 741 -36.17 22.59 -30.39
N VAL A 742 -35.40 22.89 -31.44
CA VAL A 742 -34.27 23.83 -31.38
C VAL A 742 -34.80 25.23 -31.07
N GLU A 743 -35.76 25.69 -31.87
CA GLU A 743 -36.41 26.99 -31.69
C GLU A 743 -37.20 27.06 -30.38
N HIS A 744 -37.79 25.96 -29.92
CA HIS A 744 -38.49 25.91 -28.63
C HIS A 744 -37.53 26.07 -27.45
N LEU A 745 -36.37 25.41 -27.50
CA LEU A 745 -35.34 25.55 -26.46
C LEU A 745 -34.75 26.97 -26.46
N GLU A 746 -34.48 27.53 -27.65
CA GLU A 746 -33.99 28.91 -27.83
C GLU A 746 -34.97 29.97 -27.30
N ASN A 747 -36.27 29.76 -27.51
CA ASN A 747 -37.32 30.69 -27.06
C ASN A 747 -37.86 30.38 -25.66
N SER A 748 -37.46 29.27 -25.05
CA SER A 748 -37.84 28.95 -23.67
C SER A 748 -37.20 29.97 -22.72
N ILE A 749 -38.01 30.58 -21.85
CA ILE A 749 -37.61 31.65 -20.91
C ILE A 749 -36.46 31.19 -19.95
N CYS A 750 -36.13 29.91 -19.95
CA CYS A 750 -35.31 29.26 -18.93
C CYS A 750 -33.87 28.89 -19.35
N LEU A 751 -33.45 29.08 -20.62
CA LEU A 751 -32.11 28.67 -21.07
C LEU A 751 -31.42 29.63 -22.08
N PRO A 752 -31.13 30.91 -21.75
CA PRO A 752 -30.49 31.82 -22.70
C PRO A 752 -28.99 31.53 -22.99
N SER A 753 -28.34 30.62 -22.25
CA SER A 753 -26.87 30.52 -22.19
C SER A 753 -26.25 29.18 -22.58
N LEU A 754 -27.02 28.21 -23.09
CA LEU A 754 -26.52 26.86 -23.43
C LEU A 754 -26.23 26.64 -24.92
N ILE A 755 -26.53 27.60 -25.81
CA ILE A 755 -26.32 27.47 -27.28
C ILE A 755 -25.25 28.44 -27.82
N SER A 756 -24.55 29.18 -26.95
CA SER A 756 -23.31 29.87 -27.35
C SER A 756 -22.07 29.07 -26.93
N ASN A 757 -21.85 27.93 -27.58
CA ASN A 757 -20.54 27.30 -27.82
C ASN A 757 -20.63 26.24 -28.91
#